data_AF-A0A818B6U8-F1
#
_entry.id   AF-A0A818B6U8-F1
#
_cell.length_a   1.000
_cell.length_b   1.000
_cell.length_c   1.000
_cell.angle_alpha   90.00
_cell.angle_beta   90.00
_cell.angle_gamma   90.00
#
_symmetry.space_group_name_H-M   'P 1'
#
loop_
_entity.id
_entity.type
_entity.pdbx_description
1 polymer ?
#
loop_
_entity_poly.entity_id
_entity_poly.type
_entity_poly.pdbx_seq_one_letter_code
_entity_poly.pdbx_strand_id
1 'polypeptide(L)'
;MTNDTNNMPLVIDGELYPALVQCFFIISLGYIAGQLNLLTSAHSAGLSRYISTFALPAVIFKNLVDVQFQSVSWRFLSSVLISKTIVFLLTMILTFIAERPRNFSSMGQYSIMATQSNDFALMFPIIEAVYKQTHPEFIRYIYLIAPISLVILNPIGFFLIEIQKRIDDQRKSRGKTWNKFQLISAVFRNISRNPIVIFTLLGVIFNQIFKQHLPHIIEYTLRPITQSFTGTALFYLGLTMAGKLNRLHARLVITVFLLSVIKSILFPLILRQTVIFLVKPINGSYNSTIDYSNFGFLYGTAPIAPSVIFYVPETNLGLQAIASTGLVISTLLAGPIILVSAKMINLRTLDLKTRESYEILLTKTIFDVSIISFLCTIIVLIGFCLRRRWLKISFIHKYTFIFVGLQMVLAIWTIVVHHVTHPLSSVATAIIDIGSILIALTTRTWATSLSMALMITICYSNRLACRLSWIYHIYGWIVPLVISLIIYFYSCVDQSKEKTILESEKFGKIQIILSIFLLSLCTIINTISLLRIVRRTYRLKSDSIENQSFNHTTHSNSDNHEISPLIDDDNPEQKTEIQQIPIDIKPLEGDHQLFRHGILVALLTIDAIICVSALVWVLLAHDHNGIYYELRFFDTVLLHGQGIITFLVFALDADLLVPITQRFRRLFHRFGLNINTPRDNVVNRSIENDDSFDFESKIRPDFISHSKLNTSIETIFEESQFCQWFIAHGYVENEFIAQNYFQKLLDNKQIICINQKQDDREMNLLSVWYAFSK
;
A
#
# COMPACT_ATOMS: atom_id res chain seq x y z
N MET A 1 -49.91 4.67 10.07
CA MET A 1 -48.59 4.00 10.13
C MET A 1 -47.53 5.07 10.02
N THR A 2 -47.12 5.59 11.17
CA THR A 2 -46.09 6.61 11.31
C THR A 2 -44.73 5.93 11.11
N ASN A 3 -44.06 6.24 10.00
CA ASN A 3 -42.72 5.73 9.73
C ASN A 3 -41.74 6.29 10.76
N ASP A 4 -41.18 5.40 11.58
CA ASP A 4 -40.12 5.68 12.54
C ASP A 4 -38.83 6.07 11.80
N THR A 5 -38.62 7.37 11.58
CA THR A 5 -37.35 7.94 11.11
C THR A 5 -36.22 7.81 12.15
N ASN A 6 -36.52 7.41 13.39
CA ASN A 6 -35.55 7.22 14.47
C ASN A 6 -34.69 5.95 14.34
N ASN A 7 -35.07 4.97 13.50
CA ASN A 7 -34.33 3.71 13.36
C ASN A 7 -33.31 3.70 12.20
N MET A 8 -33.34 4.70 11.31
CA MET A 8 -32.48 4.79 10.13
C MET A 8 -30.96 4.76 10.41
N PRO A 9 -30.40 5.51 11.38
CA PRO A 9 -28.96 5.47 11.66
C PRO A 9 -28.51 4.12 12.24
N LEU A 10 -29.38 3.42 12.97
CA LEU A 10 -29.09 2.12 13.57
C LEU A 10 -29.01 1.00 12.52
N VAL A 11 -29.81 1.10 11.45
CA VAL A 11 -29.88 0.08 10.39
C VAL A 11 -28.69 0.20 9.42
N ILE A 12 -28.22 1.41 9.11
CA ILE A 12 -27.03 1.60 8.24
C ILE A 12 -25.77 1.13 8.96
N ASP A 13 -25.61 1.43 10.26
CA ASP A 13 -24.56 0.83 11.09
C ASP A 13 -24.66 -0.71 11.05
N GLY A 14 -25.89 -1.26 11.15
CA GLY A 14 -26.14 -2.71 11.14
C GLY A 14 -25.67 -3.43 9.87
N GLU A 15 -25.75 -2.80 8.69
CA GLU A 15 -25.38 -3.42 7.40
C GLU A 15 -23.97 -3.04 6.92
N LEU A 16 -23.52 -1.82 7.21
CA LEU A 16 -22.22 -1.31 6.74
C LEU A 16 -21.04 -1.99 7.44
N TYR A 17 -21.10 -2.17 8.76
CA TYR A 17 -20.01 -2.81 9.51
C TYR A 17 -19.78 -4.26 9.03
N PRO A 18 -20.81 -5.12 8.92
CA PRO A 18 -20.65 -6.44 8.33
C PRO A 18 -20.07 -6.41 6.92
N ALA A 19 -20.54 -5.51 6.05
CA ALA A 19 -20.03 -5.40 4.68
C ALA A 19 -18.54 -5.02 4.63
N LEU A 20 -18.10 -4.04 5.44
CA LEU A 20 -16.69 -3.65 5.56
C LEU A 20 -15.85 -4.80 6.12
N VAL A 21 -16.29 -5.41 7.23
CA VAL A 21 -15.60 -6.53 7.86
C VAL A 21 -15.47 -7.69 6.88
N GLN A 22 -16.54 -8.05 6.17
CA GLN A 22 -16.53 -9.10 5.16
C GLN A 22 -15.52 -8.80 4.05
N CYS A 23 -15.55 -7.59 3.48
CA CYS A 23 -14.64 -7.19 2.42
C CYS A 23 -13.17 -7.28 2.86
N PHE A 24 -12.81 -6.65 3.98
CA PHE A 24 -11.43 -6.62 4.47
C PHE A 24 -10.96 -7.96 5.06
N PHE A 25 -11.87 -8.78 5.59
CA PHE A 25 -11.56 -10.15 6.00
C PHE A 25 -11.14 -11.00 4.81
N ILE A 26 -11.91 -10.99 3.71
CA ILE A 26 -11.58 -11.76 2.50
C ILE A 26 -10.26 -11.26 1.88
N ILE A 27 -10.04 -9.94 1.84
CA ILE A 27 -8.75 -9.36 1.39
C ILE A 27 -7.61 -9.86 2.29
N SER A 28 -7.80 -9.88 3.61
CA SER A 28 -6.77 -10.34 4.56
C SER A 28 -6.45 -11.81 4.38
N LEU A 29 -7.45 -12.67 4.15
CA LEU A 29 -7.24 -14.08 3.83
C LEU A 29 -6.43 -14.26 2.55
N GLY A 30 -6.75 -13.51 1.49
CA GLY A 30 -5.99 -13.53 0.24
C GLY A 30 -4.54 -13.11 0.43
N TYR A 31 -4.31 -12.06 1.22
CA TYR A 31 -2.97 -11.58 1.56
C TYR A 31 -2.17 -12.63 2.36
N ILE A 32 -2.79 -13.25 3.37
CA ILE A 32 -2.15 -14.31 4.16
C ILE A 32 -1.82 -15.51 3.27
N ALA A 33 -2.72 -15.91 2.37
CA ALA A 33 -2.46 -17.00 1.44
C ALA A 33 -1.27 -16.71 0.52
N GLY A 34 -1.13 -15.47 0.04
CA GLY A 34 0.02 -15.03 -0.73
C GLY A 34 1.33 -15.00 0.08
N GLN A 35 1.29 -14.49 1.31
CA GLN A 35 2.46 -14.44 2.19
C GLN A 35 2.95 -15.83 2.59
N LEU A 36 2.02 -16.75 2.85
CA LEU A 36 2.32 -18.15 3.12
C LEU A 36 2.73 -18.92 1.86
N ASN A 37 2.63 -18.34 0.66
CA ASN A 37 2.80 -19.04 -0.63
C ASN A 37 1.91 -20.29 -0.76
N LEU A 38 0.71 -20.27 -0.14
CA LEU A 38 -0.31 -21.30 -0.35
C LEU A 38 -0.78 -21.31 -1.81
N LEU A 39 -0.77 -20.13 -2.45
CA LEU A 39 -1.06 -19.95 -3.86
C LEU A 39 0.14 -19.33 -4.56
N THR A 40 0.64 -20.00 -5.59
CA THR A 40 1.77 -19.54 -6.39
C THR A 40 1.37 -18.36 -7.28
N SER A 41 2.37 -17.69 -7.85
CA SER A 41 2.14 -16.66 -8.88
C SER A 41 1.33 -17.18 -10.07
N ALA A 42 1.48 -18.47 -10.42
CA ALA A 42 0.70 -19.10 -11.49
C ALA A 42 -0.78 -19.22 -11.12
N HIS A 43 -1.10 -19.64 -9.88
CA HIS A 43 -2.48 -19.68 -9.38
C HIS A 43 -3.10 -18.27 -9.35
N SER A 44 -2.32 -17.26 -8.91
CA SER A 44 -2.76 -15.86 -8.92
C SER A 44 -3.08 -15.35 -10.34
N ALA A 45 -2.24 -15.68 -11.32
CA ALA A 45 -2.48 -15.34 -12.73
C ALA A 45 -3.73 -16.03 -13.29
N GLY A 46 -3.94 -17.31 -12.96
CA GLY A 46 -5.16 -18.05 -13.31
C GLY A 46 -6.41 -17.42 -12.72
N LEU A 47 -6.37 -17.03 -11.45
CA LEU A 47 -7.47 -16.36 -10.76
C LEU A 47 -7.80 -15.01 -11.41
N SER A 48 -6.78 -14.21 -11.71
CA SER A 48 -6.93 -12.95 -12.45
C SER A 48 -7.60 -13.16 -13.81
N ARG A 49 -7.19 -14.22 -14.54
CA ARG A 49 -7.75 -14.53 -15.85
C ARG A 49 -9.22 -14.92 -15.77
N TYR A 50 -9.59 -15.73 -14.77
CA TYR A 50 -10.99 -16.07 -14.50
C TYR A 50 -11.83 -14.83 -14.22
N ILE A 51 -11.39 -13.98 -13.30
CA ILE A 51 -12.10 -12.76 -12.90
C ILE A 51 -12.29 -11.83 -14.10
N SER A 52 -11.20 -11.53 -14.83
CA SER A 52 -11.20 -10.53 -15.89
C SER A 52 -11.88 -10.99 -17.19
N THR A 53 -11.88 -12.29 -17.48
CA THR A 53 -12.38 -12.83 -18.75
C THR A 53 -13.80 -13.39 -18.65
N PHE A 54 -14.18 -13.92 -17.48
CA PHE A 54 -15.47 -14.61 -17.31
C PHE A 54 -16.36 -13.93 -16.28
N ALA A 55 -15.90 -13.84 -15.02
CA ALA A 55 -16.77 -13.44 -13.92
C ALA A 55 -17.21 -11.97 -14.00
N LEU A 56 -16.27 -11.04 -14.18
CA LEU A 56 -16.58 -9.61 -14.28
C LEU A 56 -17.43 -9.28 -15.52
N PRO A 57 -17.09 -9.77 -16.74
CA PRO A 57 -17.95 -9.56 -17.91
C PRO A 57 -19.37 -10.10 -17.72
N ALA A 58 -19.53 -11.28 -17.09
CA ALA A 58 -20.84 -11.83 -16.78
C ALA A 58 -21.64 -10.95 -15.80
N VAL A 59 -20.98 -10.43 -14.75
CA VAL A 59 -21.60 -9.50 -13.78
C VAL A 59 -22.07 -8.24 -14.49
N ILE A 60 -21.23 -7.64 -15.33
CA ILE A 60 -21.56 -6.40 -16.05
C ILE A 60 -22.71 -6.64 -17.03
N PHE A 61 -22.63 -7.69 -17.84
CA PHE A 61 -23.68 -8.01 -18.81
C PHE A 61 -25.02 -8.24 -18.13
N LYS A 62 -25.06 -9.14 -17.13
CA LYS A 62 -26.29 -9.45 -16.39
C LYS A 62 -26.95 -8.19 -15.84
N ASN A 63 -26.19 -7.35 -15.14
CA ASN A 63 -26.75 -6.17 -14.50
C ASN A 63 -27.12 -5.07 -15.50
N LEU A 64 -26.36 -4.88 -16.60
CA LEU A 64 -26.69 -3.88 -17.63
C LEU A 64 -27.95 -4.24 -18.42
N VAL A 65 -28.22 -5.53 -18.66
CA VAL A 65 -29.48 -5.96 -19.30
C VAL A 65 -30.67 -5.54 -18.45
N ASP A 66 -30.57 -5.56 -17.12
CA ASP A 66 -31.68 -5.21 -16.21
C ASP A 66 -31.77 -3.70 -15.88
N VAL A 67 -30.87 -2.86 -16.40
CA VAL A 67 -30.89 -1.41 -16.13
C VAL A 67 -32.08 -0.71 -16.81
N GLN A 68 -32.85 0.06 -16.05
CA GLN A 68 -33.89 0.94 -16.58
C GLN A 68 -33.30 2.30 -16.95
N PHE A 69 -32.85 2.48 -18.20
CA PHE A 69 -32.17 3.71 -18.64
C PHE A 69 -33.01 4.99 -18.50
N GLN A 70 -34.35 4.89 -18.44
CA GLN A 70 -35.23 6.04 -18.26
C GLN A 70 -35.12 6.65 -16.85
N SER A 71 -34.81 5.85 -15.82
CA SER A 71 -34.67 6.33 -14.44
C SER A 71 -33.27 6.85 -14.12
N VAL A 72 -32.35 6.82 -15.09
CA VAL A 72 -30.95 7.20 -14.90
C VAL A 72 -30.78 8.71 -15.05
N SER A 73 -30.20 9.32 -14.02
CA SER A 73 -29.75 10.71 -14.04
C SER A 73 -28.48 10.83 -14.88
N TRP A 74 -28.64 11.18 -16.15
CA TRP A 74 -27.53 11.49 -17.05
C TRP A 74 -26.69 12.68 -16.57
N ARG A 75 -27.28 13.60 -15.79
CA ARG A 75 -26.56 14.70 -15.14
C ARG A 75 -25.57 14.19 -14.12
N PHE A 76 -25.95 13.18 -13.33
CA PHE A 76 -25.02 12.56 -12.38
C PHE A 76 -23.89 11.81 -13.11
N LEU A 77 -24.21 11.02 -14.15
CA LEU A 77 -23.19 10.34 -14.96
C LEU A 77 -22.22 11.32 -15.63
N SER A 78 -22.70 12.47 -16.12
CA SER A 78 -21.83 13.51 -16.68
C SER A 78 -20.99 14.20 -15.61
N SER A 79 -21.49 14.41 -14.39
CA SER A 79 -20.66 14.86 -13.25
C SER A 79 -19.52 13.89 -12.96
N VAL A 80 -19.78 12.58 -12.99
CA VAL A 80 -18.75 11.54 -12.82
C VAL A 80 -17.71 11.60 -13.94
N LEU A 81 -18.14 11.69 -15.20
CA LEU A 81 -17.22 11.79 -16.35
C LEU A 81 -16.36 13.05 -16.26
N ILE A 82 -16.94 14.22 -15.98
CA ILE A 82 -16.22 15.49 -15.88
C ILE A 82 -15.21 15.42 -14.74
N SER A 83 -15.60 14.91 -13.57
CA SER A 83 -14.70 14.80 -12.41
C SER A 83 -13.52 13.89 -12.69
N LYS A 84 -13.78 12.72 -13.29
CA LYS A 84 -12.72 11.80 -13.69
C LYS A 84 -11.81 12.45 -14.74
N THR A 85 -12.37 13.20 -15.70
CA THR A 85 -11.58 13.94 -16.70
C THR A 85 -10.68 14.99 -16.06
N ILE A 86 -11.20 15.78 -15.10
CA ILE A 86 -10.42 16.79 -14.37
C ILE A 86 -9.26 16.12 -13.62
N VAL A 87 -9.54 15.05 -12.87
CA VAL A 87 -8.51 14.32 -12.11
C VAL A 87 -7.48 13.65 -13.03
N PHE A 88 -7.93 13.11 -14.17
CA PHE A 88 -7.06 12.52 -15.19
C PHE A 88 -6.08 13.55 -15.73
N LEU A 89 -6.59 14.70 -16.20
CA LEU A 89 -5.77 15.76 -16.77
C LEU A 89 -4.84 16.40 -15.73
N LEU A 90 -5.34 16.65 -14.52
CA LEU A 90 -4.54 17.15 -13.42
C LEU A 90 -3.36 16.24 -13.14
N THR A 91 -3.60 14.94 -12.99
CA THR A 91 -2.55 13.95 -12.72
C THR A 91 -1.56 13.87 -13.88
N MET A 92 -2.04 13.91 -15.12
CA MET A 92 -1.20 13.93 -16.32
C MET A 92 -0.26 15.14 -16.34
N ILE A 93 -0.79 16.34 -16.09
CA ILE A 93 -0.03 17.60 -16.08
C ILE A 93 0.98 17.59 -14.94
N LEU A 94 0.58 17.21 -13.73
CA LEU A 94 1.50 17.09 -12.59
C LEU A 94 2.64 16.11 -12.88
N THR A 95 2.33 14.98 -13.50
CA THR A 95 3.34 13.98 -13.89
C THR A 95 4.29 14.54 -14.96
N PHE A 96 3.76 15.24 -15.95
CA PHE A 96 4.56 15.87 -17.01
C PHE A 96 5.53 16.93 -16.47
N ILE A 97 5.10 17.68 -15.44
CA ILE A 97 5.94 18.70 -14.78
C ILE A 97 6.98 18.03 -13.89
N ALA A 98 6.58 17.02 -13.12
CA ALA A 98 7.42 16.39 -12.09
C ALA A 98 8.47 15.42 -12.65
N GLU A 99 8.14 14.63 -13.68
CA GLU A 99 9.07 13.62 -14.22
C GLU A 99 10.02 14.21 -15.27
N ARG A 100 11.32 14.18 -14.95
CA ARG A 100 12.42 14.52 -15.87
C ARG A 100 13.45 13.38 -15.89
N PRO A 101 13.87 12.87 -17.08
CA PRO A 101 13.32 13.14 -18.41
C PRO A 101 11.87 12.66 -18.55
N ARG A 102 11.12 13.24 -19.50
CA ARG A 102 9.69 12.96 -19.68
C ARG A 102 9.46 11.48 -20.03
N ASN A 103 8.52 10.85 -19.32
CA ASN A 103 8.09 9.48 -19.57
C ASN A 103 6.57 9.44 -19.82
N PHE A 104 6.17 9.22 -21.07
CA PHE A 104 4.76 9.19 -21.44
C PHE A 104 4.04 7.96 -20.87
N SER A 105 4.76 6.86 -20.61
CA SER A 105 4.18 5.68 -19.95
C SER A 105 3.74 6.00 -18.53
N SER A 106 4.56 6.72 -17.76
CA SER A 106 4.20 7.19 -16.42
C SER A 106 2.99 8.13 -16.46
N MET A 107 2.97 9.10 -17.39
CA MET A 107 1.85 10.03 -17.54
C MET A 107 0.52 9.31 -17.78
N GLY A 108 0.50 8.37 -18.72
CA GLY A 108 -0.69 7.56 -19.00
C GLY A 108 -1.09 6.71 -17.82
N GLN A 109 -0.14 6.00 -17.22
CA GLN A 109 -0.39 5.06 -16.14
C GLN A 109 -0.88 5.74 -14.85
N TYR A 110 -0.22 6.82 -14.40
CA TYR A 110 -0.62 7.52 -13.18
C TYR A 110 -2.01 8.16 -13.32
N SER A 111 -2.34 8.66 -14.51
CA SER A 111 -3.67 9.22 -14.79
C SER A 111 -4.76 8.15 -14.77
N ILE A 112 -4.48 6.95 -15.29
CA ILE A 112 -5.36 5.79 -15.15
C ILE A 112 -5.50 5.40 -13.67
N MET A 113 -4.39 5.33 -12.91
CA MET A 113 -4.43 5.01 -11.48
C MET A 113 -5.30 6.00 -10.68
N ALA A 114 -5.25 7.28 -11.00
CA ALA A 114 -6.03 8.31 -10.30
C ALA A 114 -7.54 8.25 -10.58
N THR A 115 -7.98 7.56 -11.62
CA THR A 115 -9.40 7.57 -12.06
C THR A 115 -10.05 6.18 -12.13
N GLN A 116 -9.26 5.11 -12.26
CA GLN A 116 -9.74 3.74 -12.29
C GLN A 116 -9.95 3.23 -10.86
N SER A 117 -11.20 2.99 -10.51
CA SER A 117 -11.61 2.64 -9.15
C SER A 117 -12.04 1.18 -9.05
N ASN A 118 -11.88 0.58 -7.87
CA ASN A 118 -12.36 -0.78 -7.58
C ASN A 118 -13.88 -0.79 -7.36
N ASP A 119 -14.62 -0.52 -8.44
CA ASP A 119 -16.06 -0.27 -8.44
C ASP A 119 -16.84 -1.52 -7.98
N PHE A 120 -16.50 -2.70 -8.50
CA PHE A 120 -17.32 -3.90 -8.33
C PHE A 120 -16.96 -4.77 -7.14
N ALA A 121 -15.67 -5.00 -6.89
CA ALA A 121 -15.29 -5.94 -5.83
C ALA A 121 -15.45 -5.31 -4.44
N LEU A 122 -15.12 -4.02 -4.30
CA LEU A 122 -15.12 -3.33 -3.02
C LEU A 122 -16.25 -2.29 -2.91
N MET A 123 -16.45 -1.41 -3.90
CA MET A 123 -17.42 -0.32 -3.73
C MET A 123 -18.88 -0.80 -3.81
N PHE A 124 -19.18 -1.82 -4.61
CA PHE A 124 -20.54 -2.36 -4.75
C PHE A 124 -21.15 -2.86 -3.43
N PRO A 125 -20.51 -3.78 -2.66
CA PRO A 125 -21.06 -4.23 -1.37
C PRO A 125 -21.30 -3.08 -0.38
N ILE A 126 -20.45 -2.04 -0.43
CA ILE A 126 -20.55 -0.88 0.46
C ILE A 126 -21.72 0.02 0.06
N ILE A 127 -21.87 0.35 -1.23
CA ILE A 127 -23.03 1.12 -1.70
C ILE A 127 -24.32 0.34 -1.46
N GLU A 128 -24.30 -0.98 -1.65
CA GLU A 128 -25.45 -1.82 -1.34
C GLU A 128 -25.81 -1.72 0.16
N ALA A 129 -24.84 -1.87 1.06
CA ALA A 129 -25.07 -1.76 2.50
C ALA A 129 -25.62 -0.37 2.93
N VAL A 130 -25.16 0.71 2.30
CA VAL A 130 -25.57 2.08 2.65
C VAL A 130 -26.91 2.49 2.02
N TYR A 131 -27.14 2.12 0.76
CA TYR A 131 -28.23 2.69 -0.04
C TYR A 131 -29.33 1.70 -0.43
N LYS A 132 -29.19 0.39 -0.22
CA LYS A 132 -30.21 -0.59 -0.65
C LYS A 132 -31.61 -0.31 -0.09
N GLN A 133 -31.69 0.23 1.12
CA GLN A 133 -32.97 0.52 1.78
C GLN A 133 -33.51 1.92 1.45
N THR A 134 -32.64 2.89 1.17
CA THR A 134 -33.00 4.30 0.94
C THR A 134 -33.08 4.66 -0.54
N HIS A 135 -32.04 4.32 -1.30
CA HIS A 135 -31.85 4.64 -2.72
C HIS A 135 -31.34 3.41 -3.49
N PRO A 136 -32.15 2.34 -3.65
CA PRO A 136 -31.75 1.13 -4.37
C PRO A 136 -31.32 1.40 -5.83
N GLU A 137 -31.80 2.49 -6.43
CA GLU A 137 -31.40 2.94 -7.75
C GLU A 137 -29.91 3.29 -7.86
N PHE A 138 -29.24 3.72 -6.77
CA PHE A 138 -27.82 4.09 -6.78
C PHE A 138 -26.90 2.91 -7.11
N ILE A 139 -27.29 1.70 -6.73
CA ILE A 139 -26.57 0.47 -7.03
C ILE A 139 -26.38 0.30 -8.55
N ARG A 140 -27.40 0.67 -9.35
CA ARG A 140 -27.37 0.55 -10.82
C ARG A 140 -26.32 1.44 -11.47
N TYR A 141 -26.02 2.60 -10.87
CA TYR A 141 -25.03 3.53 -11.41
C TYR A 141 -23.61 2.97 -11.37
N ILE A 142 -23.28 2.07 -10.44
CA ILE A 142 -21.95 1.44 -10.37
C ILE A 142 -21.63 0.73 -11.69
N TYR A 143 -22.60 0.03 -12.26
CA TYR A 143 -22.46 -0.67 -13.55
C TYR A 143 -22.32 0.28 -14.75
N LEU A 144 -22.90 1.48 -14.66
CA LEU A 144 -22.82 2.51 -15.70
C LEU A 144 -21.53 3.34 -15.60
N ILE A 145 -21.01 3.55 -14.39
CA ILE A 145 -19.82 4.37 -14.16
C ILE A 145 -18.52 3.65 -14.57
N ALA A 146 -18.41 2.35 -14.34
CA ALA A 146 -17.17 1.62 -14.60
C ALA A 146 -16.72 1.69 -16.09
N PRO A 147 -17.63 1.54 -17.08
CA PRO A 147 -17.28 1.72 -18.48
C PRO A 147 -16.84 3.14 -18.87
N ILE A 148 -17.30 4.18 -18.16
CA ILE A 148 -16.91 5.57 -18.45
C ILE A 148 -15.38 5.73 -18.37
N SER A 149 -14.75 5.21 -17.32
CA SER A 149 -13.28 5.23 -17.20
C SER A 149 -12.61 4.39 -18.29
N LEU A 150 -13.12 3.18 -18.52
CA LEU A 150 -12.48 2.19 -19.40
C LEU A 150 -12.56 2.55 -20.89
N VAL A 151 -13.68 3.10 -21.33
CA VAL A 151 -13.97 3.37 -22.75
C VAL A 151 -13.54 4.77 -23.17
N ILE A 152 -13.60 5.76 -22.27
CA ILE A 152 -13.36 7.17 -22.64
C ILE A 152 -11.96 7.62 -22.22
N LEU A 153 -11.58 7.42 -20.95
CA LEU A 153 -10.33 7.99 -20.40
C LEU A 153 -9.11 7.08 -20.60
N ASN A 154 -9.23 5.79 -20.32
CA ASN A 154 -8.11 4.85 -20.44
C ASN A 154 -7.49 4.77 -21.84
N PRO A 155 -8.22 4.93 -22.97
CA PRO A 155 -7.60 5.02 -24.30
C PRO A 155 -6.51 6.08 -24.40
N ILE A 156 -6.69 7.23 -23.75
CA ILE A 156 -5.69 8.30 -23.74
C ILE A 156 -4.44 7.82 -23.00
N GLY A 157 -4.60 7.13 -21.87
CA GLY A 157 -3.48 6.57 -21.11
C GLY A 157 -2.74 5.46 -21.88
N PHE A 158 -3.48 4.54 -22.53
CA PHE A 158 -2.89 3.50 -23.38
C PHE A 158 -2.16 4.07 -24.58
N PHE A 159 -2.69 5.14 -25.18
CA PHE A 159 -2.03 5.85 -26.27
C PHE A 159 -0.67 6.43 -25.83
N LEU A 160 -0.60 7.04 -24.64
CA LEU A 160 0.66 7.56 -24.09
C LEU A 160 1.67 6.43 -23.75
N ILE A 161 1.19 5.31 -23.22
CA ILE A 161 2.03 4.13 -22.95
C ILE A 161 2.59 3.54 -24.25
N GLU A 162 1.77 3.39 -25.28
CA GLU A 162 2.20 2.88 -26.58
C GLU A 162 3.17 3.84 -27.27
N ILE A 163 2.97 5.17 -27.17
CA ILE A 163 3.93 6.18 -27.65
C ILE A 163 5.30 5.97 -27.00
N GLN A 164 5.34 5.83 -25.66
CA GLN A 164 6.61 5.61 -24.95
C GLN A 164 7.31 4.35 -25.45
N LYS A 165 6.55 3.25 -25.61
CA LYS A 165 7.09 1.99 -26.13
C LYS A 165 7.74 2.16 -27.50
N ARG A 166 7.10 2.88 -28.42
CA ARG A 166 7.66 3.15 -29.76
C ARG A 166 8.91 4.03 -29.71
N ILE A 167 8.93 5.02 -28.83
CA ILE A 167 10.12 5.87 -28.61
C ILE A 167 11.29 5.00 -28.11
N ASP A 168 11.04 4.10 -27.18
CA ASP A 168 12.06 3.22 -26.63
C ASP A 168 12.55 2.18 -27.65
N ASP A 169 11.65 1.63 -28.48
CA ASP A 169 11.99 0.74 -29.59
C ASP A 169 12.85 1.45 -30.65
N GLN A 170 12.54 2.70 -30.99
CA GLN A 170 13.34 3.49 -31.94
C GLN A 170 14.74 3.81 -31.40
N ARG A 171 14.88 4.03 -30.10
CA ARG A 171 16.20 4.22 -29.47
C ARG A 171 17.06 2.96 -29.56
N LYS A 172 16.45 1.78 -29.42
CA LYS A 172 17.13 0.48 -29.50
C LYS A 172 17.45 0.05 -30.93
N SER A 173 16.59 0.39 -31.89
CA SER A 173 16.78 0.04 -33.31
C SER A 173 16.82 1.30 -34.16
N ARG A 174 18.02 1.87 -34.36
CA ARG A 174 18.25 3.00 -35.27
C ARG A 174 17.79 2.60 -36.69
N GLY A 175 16.77 3.27 -37.22
CA GLY A 175 16.33 3.15 -38.62
C GLY A 175 14.89 2.67 -38.86
N LYS A 176 14.16 2.18 -37.85
CA LYS A 176 12.73 1.83 -38.02
C LYS A 176 11.83 3.05 -37.85
N THR A 177 11.28 3.58 -38.94
CA THR A 177 10.15 4.51 -38.89
C THR A 177 8.86 3.74 -38.57
N TRP A 178 7.96 4.34 -37.81
CA TRP A 178 6.67 3.73 -37.47
C TRP A 178 5.52 4.60 -37.97
N ASN A 179 4.48 3.95 -38.49
CA ASN A 179 3.33 4.65 -39.02
C ASN A 179 2.39 5.09 -37.89
N LYS A 180 1.99 6.36 -37.88
CA LYS A 180 0.99 6.90 -36.92
C LYS A 180 -0.33 6.11 -36.96
N PHE A 181 -0.72 5.61 -38.13
CA PHE A 181 -1.91 4.76 -38.28
C PHE A 181 -1.79 3.43 -37.54
N GLN A 182 -0.60 2.82 -37.52
CA GLN A 182 -0.36 1.58 -36.78
C GLN A 182 -0.46 1.80 -35.26
N LEU A 183 -0.06 2.98 -34.77
CA LEU A 183 -0.22 3.36 -33.37
C LEU A 183 -1.71 3.43 -32.98
N ILE A 184 -2.50 4.19 -33.74
CA ILE A 184 -3.94 4.37 -33.48
C ILE A 184 -4.67 3.02 -33.60
N SER A 185 -4.36 2.25 -34.64
CA SER A 185 -4.93 0.92 -34.86
C SER A 185 -4.61 -0.05 -33.71
N ALA A 186 -3.37 -0.03 -33.19
CA ALA A 186 -2.98 -0.87 -32.06
C ALA A 186 -3.76 -0.53 -30.78
N VAL A 187 -3.92 0.77 -30.47
CA VAL A 187 -4.66 1.23 -29.29
C VAL A 187 -6.14 0.84 -29.41
N PHE A 188 -6.77 1.13 -30.55
CA PHE A 188 -8.19 0.78 -30.77
C PHE A 188 -8.42 -0.74 -30.75
N ARG A 189 -7.50 -1.52 -31.32
CA ARG A 189 -7.55 -2.99 -31.28
C ARG A 189 -7.43 -3.53 -29.85
N ASN A 190 -6.60 -2.93 -29.00
CA ASN A 190 -6.45 -3.36 -27.61
C ASN A 190 -7.68 -3.02 -26.77
N ILE A 191 -8.33 -1.88 -27.02
CA ILE A 191 -9.56 -1.48 -26.33
C ILE A 191 -10.74 -2.34 -26.76
N SER A 192 -10.92 -2.53 -28.07
CA SER A 192 -12.04 -3.32 -28.63
C SER A 192 -11.94 -4.81 -28.30
N ARG A 193 -10.75 -5.34 -27.99
CA ARG A 193 -10.57 -6.72 -27.50
C ARG A 193 -10.71 -6.87 -26.00
N ASN A 194 -10.96 -5.79 -25.25
CA ASN A 194 -11.16 -5.87 -23.81
C ASN A 194 -12.53 -6.51 -23.53
N PRO A 195 -12.60 -7.68 -22.84
CA PRO A 195 -13.85 -8.36 -22.53
C PRO A 195 -14.86 -7.46 -21.81
N ILE A 196 -14.38 -6.57 -20.94
CA ILE A 196 -15.22 -5.65 -20.18
C ILE A 196 -15.94 -4.68 -21.12
N VAL A 197 -15.24 -4.13 -22.11
CA VAL A 197 -15.81 -3.20 -23.09
C VAL A 197 -16.84 -3.92 -23.96
N ILE A 198 -16.50 -5.11 -24.47
CA ILE A 198 -17.40 -5.92 -25.29
C ILE A 198 -18.69 -6.24 -24.53
N PHE A 199 -18.59 -6.77 -23.31
CA PHE A 199 -19.76 -7.17 -22.53
C PHE A 199 -20.57 -5.98 -22.01
N THR A 200 -19.95 -4.80 -21.86
CA THR A 200 -20.70 -3.56 -21.63
C THR A 200 -21.57 -3.22 -22.84
N LEU A 201 -20.99 -3.20 -24.04
CA LEU A 201 -21.73 -2.91 -25.27
C LEU A 201 -22.84 -3.94 -25.50
N LEU A 202 -22.54 -5.22 -25.32
CA LEU A 202 -23.54 -6.29 -25.37
C LEU A 202 -24.62 -6.08 -24.32
N GLY A 203 -24.29 -5.71 -23.08
CA GLY A 203 -25.27 -5.42 -22.04
C GLY A 203 -26.26 -4.33 -22.44
N VAL A 204 -25.77 -3.23 -23.03
CA VAL A 204 -26.61 -2.13 -23.54
C VAL A 204 -27.48 -2.56 -24.72
N ILE A 205 -26.92 -3.33 -25.67
CA ILE A 205 -27.66 -3.83 -26.84
C ILE A 205 -28.77 -4.80 -26.39
N PHE A 206 -28.43 -5.77 -25.53
CA PHE A 206 -29.36 -6.78 -25.05
C PHE A 206 -30.38 -6.24 -24.04
N ASN A 207 -30.11 -5.12 -23.37
CA ASN A 207 -31.11 -4.41 -22.59
C ASN A 207 -32.34 -4.04 -23.45
N GLN A 208 -32.11 -3.56 -24.68
CA GLN A 208 -33.19 -3.22 -25.61
C GLN A 208 -33.87 -4.46 -26.18
N ILE A 209 -33.09 -5.48 -26.55
CA ILE A 209 -33.60 -6.75 -27.11
C ILE A 209 -34.50 -7.46 -26.09
N PHE A 210 -34.06 -7.55 -24.83
CA PHE A 210 -34.75 -8.26 -23.77
C PHE A 210 -35.71 -7.38 -22.95
N LYS A 211 -35.95 -6.12 -23.36
CA LYS A 211 -36.87 -5.19 -22.70
C LYS A 211 -36.64 -5.09 -21.18
N GLN A 212 -35.39 -4.91 -20.78
CA GLN A 212 -34.97 -4.72 -19.38
C GLN A 212 -35.15 -5.94 -18.45
N HIS A 213 -35.34 -7.14 -19.01
CA HIS A 213 -35.46 -8.38 -18.26
C HIS A 213 -34.66 -9.50 -18.89
N LEU A 214 -33.58 -9.93 -18.23
CA LEU A 214 -32.81 -11.07 -18.72
C LEU A 214 -33.66 -12.36 -18.72
N PRO A 215 -33.73 -13.13 -19.83
CA PRO A 215 -34.48 -14.38 -19.88
C PRO A 215 -34.03 -15.36 -18.79
N HIS A 216 -34.98 -16.01 -18.12
CA HIS A 216 -34.73 -16.84 -16.93
C HIS A 216 -33.62 -17.89 -17.14
N ILE A 217 -33.55 -18.52 -18.31
CA ILE A 217 -32.52 -19.52 -18.63
C ILE A 217 -31.12 -18.90 -18.62
N ILE A 218 -30.95 -17.72 -19.22
CA ILE A 218 -29.68 -17.01 -19.29
C ILE A 218 -29.29 -16.51 -17.89
N GLU A 219 -30.26 -15.94 -17.15
CA GLU A 219 -30.03 -15.47 -15.79
C GLU A 219 -29.60 -16.60 -14.86
N TYR A 220 -30.33 -17.73 -14.88
CA TYR A 220 -30.04 -18.92 -14.08
C TYR A 220 -28.64 -19.48 -14.38
N THR A 221 -28.24 -19.48 -15.65
CA THR A 221 -26.92 -19.98 -16.08
C THR A 221 -25.79 -19.02 -15.68
N LEU A 222 -25.99 -17.71 -15.80
CA LEU A 222 -24.98 -16.71 -15.43
C LEU A 222 -24.85 -16.53 -13.91
N ARG A 223 -25.92 -16.77 -13.14
CA ARG A 223 -25.98 -16.48 -11.70
C ARG A 223 -24.80 -17.08 -10.91
N PRO A 224 -24.43 -18.38 -11.02
CA PRO A 224 -23.28 -18.93 -10.30
C PRO A 224 -21.95 -18.23 -10.64
N ILE A 225 -21.75 -17.88 -11.92
CA ILE A 225 -20.55 -17.17 -12.39
C ILE A 225 -20.51 -15.75 -11.82
N THR A 226 -21.66 -15.06 -11.75
CA THR A 226 -21.72 -13.72 -11.17
C THR A 226 -21.52 -13.73 -9.65
N GLN A 227 -22.03 -14.74 -8.96
CA GLN A 227 -21.91 -14.86 -7.50
C GLN A 227 -20.49 -15.21 -7.04
N SER A 228 -19.70 -15.89 -7.86
CA SER A 228 -18.30 -16.17 -7.54
C SER A 228 -17.42 -14.90 -7.60
N PHE A 229 -17.83 -13.86 -8.32
CA PHE A 229 -17.00 -12.69 -8.62
C PHE A 229 -16.51 -11.98 -7.36
N THR A 230 -17.40 -11.50 -6.49
CA THR A 230 -17.05 -10.58 -5.40
C THR A 230 -16.03 -11.19 -4.44
N GLY A 231 -16.30 -12.40 -3.95
CA GLY A 231 -15.39 -13.11 -3.04
C GLY A 231 -14.05 -13.42 -3.70
N THR A 232 -14.08 -13.92 -4.94
CA THR A 232 -12.85 -14.27 -5.67
C THR A 232 -12.01 -13.04 -5.98
N ALA A 233 -12.63 -11.92 -6.35
CA ALA A 233 -11.96 -10.67 -6.67
C ALA A 233 -11.34 -9.99 -5.44
N LEU A 234 -12.03 -10.00 -4.29
CA LEU A 234 -11.50 -9.50 -3.03
C LEU A 234 -10.33 -10.37 -2.53
N PHE A 235 -10.45 -11.69 -2.65
CA PHE A 235 -9.38 -12.61 -2.27
C PHE A 235 -8.17 -12.44 -3.20
N TYR A 236 -8.41 -12.35 -4.51
CA TYR A 236 -7.37 -12.06 -5.50
C TYR A 236 -6.69 -10.71 -5.23
N LEU A 237 -7.46 -9.67 -4.89
CA LEU A 237 -6.92 -8.37 -4.52
C LEU A 237 -5.93 -8.50 -3.35
N GLY A 238 -6.31 -9.20 -2.28
CA GLY A 238 -5.40 -9.52 -1.17
C GLY A 238 -4.16 -10.29 -1.59
N LEU A 239 -4.33 -11.34 -2.40
CA LEU A 239 -3.25 -12.16 -2.93
C LEU A 239 -2.22 -11.33 -3.72
N THR A 240 -2.67 -10.35 -4.50
CA THR A 240 -1.77 -9.46 -5.27
C THR A 240 -1.01 -8.47 -4.41
N MET A 241 -1.47 -8.17 -3.19
CA MET A 241 -0.78 -7.26 -2.27
C MET A 241 0.42 -7.90 -1.57
N ALA A 242 0.42 -9.23 -1.44
CA ALA A 242 1.48 -9.97 -0.76
C ALA A 242 2.86 -9.69 -1.38
N GLY A 243 3.81 -9.29 -0.52
CA GLY A 243 5.19 -8.99 -0.92
C GLY A 243 5.42 -7.79 -1.83
N LYS A 244 4.37 -7.02 -2.22
CA LYS A 244 4.53 -5.87 -3.14
C LYS A 244 5.07 -4.62 -2.48
N LEU A 245 4.74 -4.38 -1.20
CA LEU A 245 5.28 -3.25 -0.43
C LEU A 245 6.81 -3.31 -0.28
N ASN A 246 7.40 -4.50 -0.41
CA ASN A 246 8.85 -4.71 -0.37
C ASN A 246 9.54 -4.34 -1.68
N ARG A 247 8.79 -3.97 -2.73
CA ARG A 247 9.37 -3.56 -4.02
C ARG A 247 9.45 -2.03 -4.17
N LEU A 248 8.92 -1.27 -3.19
CA LEU A 248 8.92 0.19 -3.29
C LEU A 248 10.22 0.78 -2.73
N HIS A 249 10.93 1.52 -3.59
CA HIS A 249 12.09 2.31 -3.19
C HIS A 249 11.67 3.69 -2.68
N ALA A 250 12.48 4.30 -1.80
CA ALA A 250 12.21 5.61 -1.16
C ALA A 250 11.83 6.72 -2.13
N ARG A 251 12.36 6.67 -3.35
CA ARG A 251 12.06 7.61 -4.43
C ARG A 251 10.61 7.56 -4.92
N LEU A 252 9.97 6.39 -4.88
CA LEU A 252 8.65 6.17 -5.45
C LEU A 252 7.53 6.47 -4.43
N VAL A 253 7.86 6.66 -3.14
CA VAL A 253 6.89 6.95 -2.06
C VAL A 253 6.07 8.17 -2.38
N ILE A 254 6.75 9.27 -2.73
CA ILE A 254 6.09 10.56 -2.91
C ILE A 254 5.05 10.44 -4.01
N THR A 255 5.41 9.78 -5.11
CA THR A 255 4.51 9.54 -6.23
C THR A 255 3.32 8.70 -5.77
N VAL A 256 3.55 7.59 -5.08
CA VAL A 256 2.46 6.74 -4.58
C VAL A 256 1.56 7.49 -3.59
N PHE A 257 2.15 8.26 -2.68
CA PHE A 257 1.46 9.06 -1.69
C PHE A 257 0.60 10.13 -2.36
N LEU A 258 1.17 10.91 -3.28
CA LEU A 258 0.47 11.95 -4.02
C LEU A 258 -0.69 11.35 -4.83
N LEU A 259 -0.47 10.21 -5.50
CA LEU A 259 -1.53 9.51 -6.22
C LEU A 259 -2.62 8.99 -5.28
N SER A 260 -2.26 8.49 -4.10
CA SER A 260 -3.22 8.02 -3.10
C SER A 260 -4.07 9.17 -2.56
N VAL A 261 -3.47 10.35 -2.33
CA VAL A 261 -4.19 11.57 -1.92
C VAL A 261 -5.11 12.06 -3.04
N ILE A 262 -4.61 12.13 -4.28
CA ILE A 262 -5.42 12.53 -5.43
C ILE A 262 -6.63 11.59 -5.58
N LYS A 263 -6.42 10.28 -5.45
CA LYS A 263 -7.48 9.28 -5.62
C LYS A 263 -8.47 9.24 -4.45
N SER A 264 -7.99 9.28 -3.22
CA SER A 264 -8.80 8.98 -2.02
C SER A 264 -9.39 10.22 -1.35
N ILE A 265 -8.86 11.41 -1.66
CA ILE A 265 -9.30 12.68 -1.06
C ILE A 265 -9.73 13.66 -2.16
N LEU A 266 -8.86 13.95 -3.13
CA LEU A 266 -9.17 14.99 -4.13
C LEU A 266 -10.31 14.59 -5.07
N PHE A 267 -10.31 13.36 -5.57
CA PHE A 267 -11.35 12.85 -6.45
C PHE A 267 -12.77 12.88 -5.83
N PRO A 268 -13.02 12.37 -4.60
CA PRO A 268 -14.35 12.47 -3.99
C PRO A 268 -14.81 13.91 -3.77
N LEU A 269 -13.91 14.84 -3.44
CA LEU A 269 -14.24 16.26 -3.30
C LEU A 269 -14.62 16.91 -4.63
N ILE A 270 -13.84 16.68 -5.68
CA ILE A 270 -14.16 17.18 -7.03
C ILE A 270 -15.48 16.58 -7.51
N LEU A 271 -15.69 15.28 -7.28
CA LEU A 271 -16.92 14.60 -7.69
C LEU A 271 -18.14 15.18 -6.99
N ARG A 272 -18.07 15.39 -5.69
CA ARG A 272 -19.16 16.04 -4.95
C ARG A 272 -19.47 17.43 -5.51
N GLN A 273 -18.45 18.25 -5.74
CA GLN A 273 -18.64 19.62 -6.21
C GLN A 273 -19.23 19.68 -7.61
N THR A 274 -18.79 18.81 -8.53
CA THR A 274 -19.37 18.75 -9.87
C THR A 274 -20.80 18.22 -9.85
N VAL A 275 -21.16 17.32 -8.93
CA VAL A 275 -22.54 16.85 -8.75
C VAL A 275 -23.42 18.00 -8.28
N ILE A 276 -23.00 18.76 -7.27
CA ILE A 276 -23.75 19.94 -6.79
C ILE A 276 -23.96 20.96 -7.92
N PHE A 277 -22.97 21.14 -8.79
CA PHE A 277 -23.04 22.09 -9.90
C PHE A 277 -23.95 21.63 -11.05
N LEU A 278 -23.91 20.34 -11.43
CA LEU A 278 -24.65 19.81 -12.59
C LEU A 278 -26.04 19.26 -12.24
N VAL A 279 -26.19 18.61 -11.09
CA VAL A 279 -27.45 17.99 -10.66
C VAL A 279 -28.28 19.07 -9.96
N LYS A 280 -28.95 19.91 -10.75
CA LYS A 280 -29.86 20.94 -10.24
C LYS A 280 -31.08 20.31 -9.55
N PRO A 281 -31.63 20.97 -8.52
CA PRO A 281 -32.80 20.47 -7.79
C PRO A 281 -34.00 20.32 -8.73
N ILE A 282 -34.60 19.14 -8.74
CA ILE A 282 -35.85 18.87 -9.47
C ILE A 282 -37.00 19.38 -8.59
N ASN A 283 -37.85 20.25 -9.14
CA ASN A 283 -39.00 20.86 -8.44
C ASN A 283 -38.64 21.68 -7.18
N GLY A 284 -37.42 22.25 -7.12
CA GLY A 284 -36.99 23.06 -5.97
C GLY A 284 -36.63 22.26 -4.70
N SER A 285 -36.69 20.92 -4.73
CA SER A 285 -36.26 20.09 -3.60
C SER A 285 -34.75 19.88 -3.61
N TYR A 286 -34.05 20.56 -2.70
CA TYR A 286 -32.60 20.46 -2.50
C TYR A 286 -32.13 19.07 -2.05
N ASN A 287 -33.04 18.23 -1.52
CA ASN A 287 -32.69 16.92 -0.96
C ASN A 287 -32.12 15.99 -2.04
N SER A 288 -32.73 15.97 -3.23
CA SER A 288 -32.28 15.12 -4.33
C SER A 288 -30.83 15.40 -4.76
N THR A 289 -30.44 16.67 -4.88
CA THR A 289 -29.06 17.07 -5.21
C THR A 289 -28.08 16.64 -4.11
N ILE A 290 -28.49 16.75 -2.84
CA ILE A 290 -27.67 16.37 -1.69
C ILE A 290 -27.44 14.85 -1.71
N ASP A 291 -28.47 14.04 -1.94
CA ASP A 291 -28.36 12.57 -1.99
C ASP A 291 -27.42 12.11 -3.10
N TYR A 292 -27.55 12.67 -4.31
CA TYR A 292 -26.61 12.40 -5.40
C TYR A 292 -25.18 12.86 -5.06
N SER A 293 -25.02 14.00 -4.38
CA SER A 293 -23.70 14.50 -4.00
C SER A 293 -23.03 13.63 -2.94
N ASN A 294 -23.80 13.10 -1.99
CA ASN A 294 -23.38 12.18 -0.95
C ASN A 294 -23.01 10.82 -1.54
N PHE A 295 -23.83 10.32 -2.46
CA PHE A 295 -23.52 9.13 -3.24
C PHE A 295 -22.23 9.31 -4.05
N GLY A 296 -22.11 10.42 -4.78
CA GLY A 296 -20.90 10.77 -5.53
C GLY A 296 -19.66 10.86 -4.64
N PHE A 297 -19.77 11.49 -3.47
CA PHE A 297 -18.67 11.56 -2.52
C PHE A 297 -18.24 10.17 -2.02
N LEU A 298 -19.19 9.33 -1.59
CA LEU A 298 -18.89 7.97 -1.12
C LEU A 298 -18.33 7.08 -2.25
N TYR A 299 -18.88 7.15 -3.45
CA TYR A 299 -18.32 6.45 -4.61
C TYR A 299 -16.89 6.92 -4.91
N GLY A 300 -16.63 8.22 -4.77
CA GLY A 300 -15.31 8.81 -5.01
C GLY A 300 -14.20 8.26 -4.11
N THR A 301 -14.52 7.76 -2.92
CA THR A 301 -13.52 7.20 -1.99
C THR A 301 -13.05 5.79 -2.36
N ALA A 302 -13.65 5.17 -3.39
CA ALA A 302 -13.25 3.85 -3.86
C ALA A 302 -11.74 3.78 -4.18
N PRO A 303 -11.01 2.73 -3.75
CA PRO A 303 -9.58 2.61 -3.97
C PRO A 303 -9.24 2.32 -5.43
N ILE A 304 -7.95 2.31 -5.76
CA ILE A 304 -7.45 2.00 -7.11
C ILE A 304 -7.86 0.56 -7.47
N ALA A 305 -8.23 0.32 -8.73
CA ALA A 305 -8.57 -1.02 -9.18
C ALA A 305 -7.31 -1.91 -9.35
N PRO A 306 -7.35 -3.20 -8.96
CA PRO A 306 -6.23 -4.13 -9.17
C PRO A 306 -5.88 -4.36 -10.65
N SER A 307 -6.84 -4.15 -11.56
CA SER A 307 -6.62 -4.30 -13.01
C SER A 307 -5.54 -3.36 -13.55
N VAL A 308 -5.28 -2.24 -12.86
CA VAL A 308 -4.33 -1.21 -13.29
C VAL A 308 -2.88 -1.72 -13.31
N ILE A 309 -2.55 -2.76 -12.52
CA ILE A 309 -1.22 -3.38 -12.52
C ILE A 309 -0.90 -4.00 -13.89
N PHE A 310 -1.90 -4.57 -14.57
CA PHE A 310 -1.72 -5.26 -15.86
C PHE A 310 -1.57 -4.31 -17.05
N TYR A 311 -1.83 -3.02 -16.85
CA TYR A 311 -1.63 -2.02 -17.90
C TYR A 311 -0.16 -1.59 -18.00
N VAL A 312 0.65 -1.91 -16.99
CA VAL A 312 2.07 -1.59 -16.96
C VAL A 312 2.87 -2.63 -17.76
N PRO A 313 3.70 -2.22 -18.73
CA PRO A 313 4.60 -3.14 -19.42
C PRO A 313 5.50 -3.89 -18.43
N GLU A 314 5.69 -5.20 -18.64
CA GLU A 314 6.52 -6.06 -17.77
C GLU A 314 7.96 -5.58 -17.66
N THR A 315 8.46 -4.88 -18.67
CA THR A 315 9.80 -4.32 -18.72
C THR A 315 10.00 -3.11 -17.79
N ASN A 316 8.93 -2.45 -17.31
CA ASN A 316 9.02 -1.25 -16.49
C ASN A 316 8.79 -1.54 -15.00
N LEU A 317 9.80 -2.11 -14.36
CA LEU A 317 9.76 -2.54 -12.95
C LEU A 317 9.41 -1.40 -11.97
N GLY A 318 9.89 -0.18 -12.22
CA GLY A 318 9.60 0.97 -11.37
C GLY A 318 8.12 1.38 -11.42
N LEU A 319 7.53 1.39 -12.61
CA LEU A 319 6.12 1.71 -12.79
C LEU A 319 5.22 0.62 -12.20
N GLN A 320 5.63 -0.66 -12.29
CA GLN A 320 4.93 -1.76 -11.63
C GLN A 320 4.98 -1.65 -10.11
N ALA A 321 6.12 -1.25 -9.55
CA ALA A 321 6.26 -1.02 -8.12
C ALA A 321 5.33 0.11 -7.63
N ILE A 322 5.22 1.22 -8.37
CA ILE A 322 4.27 2.30 -8.06
C ILE A 322 2.82 1.81 -8.16
N ALA A 323 2.45 1.13 -9.26
CA ALA A 323 1.09 0.66 -9.47
C ALA A 323 0.63 -0.31 -8.37
N SER A 324 1.48 -1.29 -8.05
CA SER A 324 1.19 -2.28 -7.02
C SER A 324 1.16 -1.70 -5.61
N THR A 325 2.09 -0.80 -5.27
CA THR A 325 2.12 -0.19 -3.93
C THR A 325 1.02 0.86 -3.77
N GLY A 326 0.69 1.63 -4.82
CA GLY A 326 -0.44 2.54 -4.81
C GLY A 326 -1.78 1.81 -4.67
N LEU A 327 -1.93 0.66 -5.33
CA LEU A 327 -3.08 -0.22 -5.11
C LEU A 327 -3.18 -0.63 -3.63
N VAL A 328 -2.08 -1.12 -3.05
CA VAL A 328 -2.04 -1.53 -1.64
C VAL A 328 -2.43 -0.35 -0.75
N ILE A 329 -1.69 0.77 -0.80
CA ILE A 329 -1.88 1.91 0.08
C ILE A 329 -3.29 2.51 -0.07
N SER A 330 -3.79 2.70 -1.29
CA SER A 330 -5.16 3.22 -1.49
C SER A 330 -6.22 2.26 -0.93
N THR A 331 -6.06 0.94 -1.09
CA THR A 331 -7.03 -0.03 -0.55
C THR A 331 -7.03 -0.05 0.97
N LEU A 332 -5.85 0.06 1.60
CA LEU A 332 -5.75 0.11 3.05
C LEU A 332 -6.34 1.40 3.63
N LEU A 333 -6.12 2.54 2.95
CA LEU A 333 -6.71 3.82 3.34
C LEU A 333 -8.22 3.88 3.08
N ALA A 334 -8.73 3.13 2.09
CA ALA A 334 -10.14 3.15 1.74
C ALA A 334 -11.05 2.68 2.89
N GLY A 335 -10.63 1.72 3.72
CA GLY A 335 -11.46 1.23 4.84
C GLY A 335 -11.88 2.34 5.80
N PRO A 336 -10.92 3.03 6.46
CA PRO A 336 -11.21 4.17 7.33
C PRO A 336 -11.96 5.30 6.60
N ILE A 337 -11.55 5.65 5.38
CA ILE A 337 -12.17 6.76 4.63
C ILE A 337 -13.63 6.44 4.28
N ILE A 338 -13.93 5.21 3.84
CA ILE A 338 -15.29 4.77 3.53
C ILE A 338 -16.17 4.78 4.78
N LEU A 339 -15.66 4.25 5.90
CA LEU A 339 -16.39 4.25 7.17
C LEU A 339 -16.76 5.68 7.59
N VAL A 340 -15.79 6.59 7.55
CA VAL A 340 -16.01 8.01 7.86
C VAL A 340 -17.05 8.61 6.91
N SER A 341 -16.84 8.47 5.60
CA SER A 341 -17.74 9.04 4.59
C SER A 341 -19.18 8.53 4.72
N ALA A 342 -19.37 7.25 5.02
CA ALA A 342 -20.70 6.67 5.20
C ALA A 342 -21.40 7.17 6.47
N LYS A 343 -20.69 7.23 7.61
CA LYS A 343 -21.25 7.79 8.86
C LYS A 343 -21.59 9.27 8.72
N MET A 344 -20.77 10.01 7.99
CA MET A 344 -20.95 11.43 7.72
C MET A 344 -22.19 11.73 6.86
N ILE A 345 -22.53 10.84 5.91
CA ILE A 345 -23.76 10.97 5.10
C ILE A 345 -25.01 10.89 5.99
N ASN A 346 -24.99 10.07 7.03
CA ASN A 346 -26.10 9.93 7.98
C ASN A 346 -26.29 11.15 8.90
N LEU A 347 -25.25 11.96 9.09
CA LEU A 347 -25.31 13.12 9.99
C LEU A 347 -26.07 14.31 9.40
N ARG A 348 -26.13 14.41 8.07
CA ARG A 348 -26.61 15.63 7.39
C ARG A 348 -28.09 15.59 7.01
N THR A 349 -28.78 14.49 7.26
CA THR A 349 -30.23 14.33 7.07
C THR A 349 -31.06 14.82 8.26
N LEU A 350 -30.43 15.39 9.29
CA LEU A 350 -31.10 15.78 10.54
C LEU A 350 -30.88 17.28 10.81
N ASP A 351 -31.97 18.04 10.93
CA ASP A 351 -32.04 19.45 11.35
C ASP A 351 -31.58 19.65 12.80
N LEU A 352 -31.31 20.90 13.22
CA LEU A 352 -30.84 21.50 14.51
C LEU A 352 -30.65 20.62 15.78
N LYS A 353 -31.39 19.51 15.96
CA LYS A 353 -31.00 18.30 16.74
C LYS A 353 -29.75 17.57 16.20
N THR A 354 -29.20 18.02 15.06
CA THR A 354 -27.98 17.54 14.41
C THR A 354 -26.78 17.52 15.36
N ARG A 355 -26.66 18.52 16.25
CA ARG A 355 -25.45 18.73 17.05
C ARG A 355 -25.27 17.66 18.14
N GLU A 356 -26.33 17.37 18.90
CA GLU A 356 -26.29 16.30 19.91
C GLU A 356 -26.13 14.92 19.24
N SER A 357 -26.84 14.70 18.14
CA SER A 357 -26.71 13.46 17.36
C SER A 357 -25.30 13.29 16.76
N TYR A 358 -24.66 14.39 16.36
CA TYR A 358 -23.29 14.42 15.84
C TYR A 358 -22.28 14.06 16.91
N GLU A 359 -22.34 14.66 18.10
CA GLU A 359 -21.41 14.36 19.19
C GLU A 359 -21.57 12.93 19.70
N ILE A 360 -22.81 12.41 19.76
CA ILE A 360 -23.06 10.99 20.08
C ILE A 360 -22.44 10.08 19.02
N LEU A 361 -22.65 10.37 17.73
CA LEU A 361 -22.08 9.56 16.65
C LEU A 361 -20.55 9.62 16.63
N LEU A 362 -19.98 10.82 16.85
CA LEU A 362 -18.55 11.03 16.90
C LEU A 362 -17.94 10.24 18.06
N THR A 363 -18.52 10.34 19.26
CA THR A 363 -18.07 9.61 20.46
C THR A 363 -18.14 8.09 20.27
N LYS A 364 -19.23 7.58 19.70
CA LYS A 364 -19.37 6.15 19.37
C LYS A 364 -18.31 5.72 18.34
N THR A 365 -18.06 6.55 17.33
CA THR A 365 -17.05 6.26 16.30
C THR A 365 -15.63 6.30 16.86
N ILE A 366 -15.31 7.26 17.74
CA ILE A 366 -14.03 7.30 18.45
C ILE A 366 -13.82 5.99 19.20
N PHE A 367 -14.83 5.53 19.94
CA PHE A 367 -14.76 4.28 20.68
C PHE A 367 -14.49 3.07 19.75
N ASP A 368 -15.27 2.92 18.68
CA ASP A 368 -15.11 1.83 17.71
C ASP A 368 -13.69 1.82 17.08
N VAL A 369 -13.23 3.00 16.65
CA VAL A 369 -11.91 3.17 16.02
C VAL A 369 -10.79 2.90 17.03
N SER A 370 -10.93 3.34 18.28
CA SER A 370 -9.96 3.10 19.34
C SER A 370 -9.81 1.61 19.68
N ILE A 371 -10.89 0.83 19.64
CA ILE A 371 -10.81 -0.65 19.82
C ILE A 371 -9.96 -1.27 18.71
N ILE A 372 -10.23 -0.92 17.45
CA ILE A 372 -9.47 -1.46 16.31
C ILE A 372 -8.00 -1.01 16.40
N SER A 373 -7.76 0.27 16.71
CA SER A 373 -6.43 0.85 16.91
C SER A 373 -5.65 0.16 18.03
N PHE A 374 -6.31 -0.18 19.15
CA PHE A 374 -5.74 -0.95 20.24
C PHE A 374 -5.30 -2.36 19.81
N LEU A 375 -6.17 -3.10 19.10
CA LEU A 375 -5.83 -4.42 18.57
C LEU A 375 -4.66 -4.36 17.57
N CYS A 376 -4.69 -3.38 16.67
CA CYS A 376 -3.63 -3.13 15.69
C CYS A 376 -2.28 -2.82 16.36
N THR A 377 -2.25 -1.94 17.37
CA THR A 377 -1.02 -1.58 18.08
C THR A 377 -0.47 -2.76 18.88
N ILE A 378 -1.31 -3.58 19.52
CA ILE A 378 -0.88 -4.83 20.16
C ILE A 378 -0.16 -5.74 19.18
N ILE A 379 -0.73 -5.98 18.00
CA ILE A 379 -0.13 -6.87 17.00
C ILE A 379 1.24 -6.34 16.56
N VAL A 380 1.35 -5.02 16.31
CA VAL A 380 2.62 -4.39 15.94
C VAL A 380 3.65 -4.54 17.06
N LEU A 381 3.28 -4.24 18.31
CA LEU A 381 4.17 -4.35 19.47
C LEU A 381 4.64 -5.79 19.70
N ILE A 382 3.73 -6.78 19.60
CA ILE A 382 4.09 -8.21 19.65
C ILE A 382 5.05 -8.58 18.53
N GLY A 383 4.79 -8.10 17.31
CA GLY A 383 5.68 -8.30 16.16
C GLY A 383 7.09 -7.76 16.40
N PHE A 384 7.19 -6.55 16.99
CA PHE A 384 8.46 -6.04 17.46
C PHE A 384 9.04 -7.01 18.53
N CYS A 385 8.27 -7.44 19.54
CA CYS A 385 8.72 -8.21 20.72
C CYS A 385 9.36 -9.53 20.33
N LEU A 386 8.67 -10.27 19.46
CA LEU A 386 9.09 -11.56 18.96
C LEU A 386 10.42 -11.49 18.19
N ARG A 387 10.77 -10.33 17.63
CA ARG A 387 11.95 -10.19 16.79
C ARG A 387 13.28 -10.20 17.56
N ARG A 388 13.32 -10.10 18.91
CA ARG A 388 14.54 -10.00 19.77
C ARG A 388 15.64 -9.00 19.31
N ARG A 389 15.42 -8.24 18.23
CA ARG A 389 16.34 -7.29 17.58
C ARG A 389 16.39 -5.90 18.24
N TRP A 390 15.75 -5.72 19.39
CA TRP A 390 15.50 -4.46 20.10
C TRP A 390 16.78 -3.69 20.46
N LEU A 391 17.93 -4.36 20.46
CA LEU A 391 19.22 -3.78 20.84
C LEU A 391 20.25 -3.68 19.70
N LYS A 392 20.10 -4.40 18.58
CA LYS A 392 21.24 -4.63 17.67
C LYS A 392 21.16 -4.08 16.23
N ILE A 393 20.02 -3.61 15.70
CA ILE A 393 19.95 -3.35 14.24
C ILE A 393 19.59 -1.93 13.76
N SER A 394 18.80 -1.11 14.46
CA SER A 394 18.62 0.29 14.02
C SER A 394 18.02 1.22 15.07
N PHE A 395 18.63 2.40 15.27
CA PHE A 395 18.20 3.46 16.19
C PHE A 395 16.73 3.84 15.99
N ILE A 396 16.25 3.83 14.74
CA ILE A 396 14.90 4.30 14.40
C ILE A 396 13.78 3.41 14.95
N HIS A 397 14.03 2.11 15.07
CA HIS A 397 13.03 1.16 15.53
C HIS A 397 12.68 1.41 17.01
N LYS A 398 13.62 1.96 17.80
CA LYS A 398 13.36 2.36 19.19
C LYS A 398 12.31 3.47 19.27
N TYR A 399 12.40 4.44 18.37
CA TYR A 399 11.47 5.57 18.32
C TYR A 399 10.09 5.17 17.82
N THR A 400 10.04 4.29 16.80
CA THR A 400 8.78 3.73 16.33
C THR A 400 8.11 2.88 17.40
N PHE A 401 8.88 2.12 18.18
CA PHE A 401 8.34 1.36 19.30
C PHE A 401 7.69 2.29 20.36
N ILE A 402 8.38 3.35 20.77
CA ILE A 402 7.83 4.34 21.72
C ILE A 402 6.56 4.98 21.14
N PHE A 403 6.59 5.35 19.87
CA PHE A 403 5.45 5.95 19.18
C PHE A 403 4.24 5.01 19.12
N VAL A 404 4.42 3.73 18.79
CA VAL A 404 3.33 2.73 18.81
C VAL A 404 2.80 2.54 20.24
N GLY A 405 3.68 2.57 21.25
CA GLY A 405 3.27 2.54 22.65
C GLY A 405 2.38 3.71 23.04
N LEU A 406 2.69 4.93 22.58
CA LEU A 406 1.85 6.11 22.81
C LEU A 406 0.49 6.01 22.12
N GLN A 407 0.44 5.45 20.90
CA GLN A 407 -0.83 5.18 20.21
C GLN A 407 -1.71 4.18 20.98
N MET A 408 -1.09 3.15 21.58
CA MET A 408 -1.79 2.20 22.44
C MET A 408 -2.33 2.90 23.70
N VAL A 409 -1.56 3.79 24.32
CA VAL A 409 -2.01 4.60 25.47
C VAL A 409 -3.19 5.50 25.09
N LEU A 410 -3.15 6.16 23.93
CA LEU A 410 -4.28 6.96 23.42
C LEU A 410 -5.55 6.12 23.22
N ALA A 411 -5.40 4.92 22.64
CA ALA A 411 -6.52 4.00 22.44
C ALA A 411 -7.11 3.53 23.78
N ILE A 412 -6.27 3.13 24.74
CA ILE A 412 -6.72 2.73 26.09
C ILE A 412 -7.40 3.91 26.80
N TRP A 413 -6.79 5.10 26.77
CA TRP A 413 -7.33 6.29 27.41
C TRP A 413 -8.74 6.59 26.92
N THR A 414 -8.95 6.58 25.61
CA THR A 414 -10.25 6.89 25.01
C THR A 414 -11.32 5.85 25.30
N ILE A 415 -10.96 4.56 25.34
CA ILE A 415 -11.86 3.48 25.79
C ILE A 415 -12.26 3.67 27.26
N VAL A 416 -11.30 4.00 28.13
CA VAL A 416 -11.56 4.23 29.56
C VAL A 416 -12.46 5.45 29.76
N VAL A 417 -12.17 6.56 29.09
CA VAL A 417 -12.98 7.79 29.17
C VAL A 417 -14.42 7.54 28.74
N HIS A 418 -14.65 6.70 27.71
CA HIS A 418 -16.00 6.34 27.27
C HIS A 418 -16.82 5.66 28.39
N HIS A 419 -16.19 4.78 29.18
CA HIS A 419 -16.85 4.06 30.28
C HIS A 419 -16.97 4.87 31.58
N VAL A 420 -16.16 5.90 31.79
CA VAL A 420 -16.09 6.68 33.03
C VAL A 420 -17.16 7.79 33.11
N THR A 421 -18.20 7.71 32.28
CA THR A 421 -19.28 8.72 32.13
C THR A 421 -20.37 8.63 33.21
N HIS A 422 -19.98 8.59 34.48
CA HIS A 422 -20.86 8.92 35.61
C HIS A 422 -20.73 10.41 35.97
N PRO A 423 -21.72 11.05 36.65
CA PRO A 423 -21.59 12.44 37.06
C PRO A 423 -20.44 12.59 38.06
N LEU A 424 -19.27 12.92 37.54
CA LEU A 424 -18.04 13.16 38.28
C LEU A 424 -18.02 14.62 38.80
N SER A 425 -17.20 14.87 39.82
CA SER A 425 -16.95 16.23 40.27
C SER A 425 -16.36 17.08 39.13
N SER A 426 -16.61 18.39 39.14
CA SER A 426 -16.11 19.33 38.13
C SER A 426 -14.58 19.29 37.97
N VAL A 427 -13.87 18.97 39.06
CA VAL A 427 -12.41 18.81 39.06
C VAL A 427 -12.00 17.53 38.34
N ALA A 428 -12.70 16.41 38.58
CA ALA A 428 -12.39 15.15 37.93
C ALA A 428 -12.65 15.21 36.41
N THR A 429 -13.70 15.89 35.96
CA THR A 429 -13.95 16.11 34.53
C THR A 429 -12.86 16.96 33.88
N ALA A 430 -12.41 18.04 34.55
CA ALA A 430 -11.32 18.87 34.03
C ALA A 430 -10.00 18.10 33.88
N ILE A 431 -9.67 17.24 34.85
CA ILE A 431 -8.46 16.38 34.81
C ILE A 431 -8.53 15.40 33.63
N ILE A 432 -9.69 14.77 33.40
CA ILE A 432 -9.89 13.85 32.27
C ILE A 432 -9.73 14.58 30.93
N ASP A 433 -10.26 15.79 30.83
CA ASP A 433 -10.20 16.57 29.59
C ASP A 433 -8.77 17.04 29.28
N ILE A 434 -8.03 17.49 30.29
CA ILE A 434 -6.61 17.86 30.13
C ILE A 434 -5.74 16.64 29.85
N GLY A 435 -6.02 15.50 30.48
CA GLY A 435 -5.34 14.24 30.17
C GLY A 435 -5.54 13.84 28.71
N SER A 436 -6.75 14.01 28.17
CA SER A 436 -7.06 13.75 26.77
C SER A 436 -6.28 14.66 25.81
N ILE A 437 -6.20 15.96 26.13
CA ILE A 437 -5.40 16.94 25.36
C ILE A 437 -3.91 16.59 25.43
N LEU A 438 -3.39 16.29 26.62
CA LEU A 438 -1.99 15.95 26.82
C LEU A 438 -1.60 14.73 25.97
N ILE A 439 -2.35 13.63 26.06
CA ILE A 439 -2.03 12.40 25.32
C ILE A 439 -2.13 12.63 23.80
N ALA A 440 -3.13 13.39 23.34
CA ALA A 440 -3.26 13.76 21.93
C ALA A 440 -2.05 14.58 21.44
N LEU A 441 -1.67 15.65 22.16
CA LEU A 441 -0.52 16.49 21.80
C LEU A 441 0.79 15.70 21.88
N THR A 442 0.99 14.87 22.91
CA THR A 442 2.16 14.00 23.06
C THR A 442 2.28 13.04 21.88
N THR A 443 1.18 12.42 21.44
CA THR A 443 1.22 11.53 20.27
C THR A 443 1.65 12.29 19.01
N ARG A 444 1.15 13.52 18.80
CA ARG A 444 1.52 14.36 17.65
C ARG A 444 2.98 14.85 17.70
N THR A 445 3.49 15.29 18.85
CA THR A 445 4.90 15.72 18.97
C THR A 445 5.87 14.57 18.81
N TRP A 446 5.50 13.36 19.26
CA TRP A 446 6.31 12.15 19.05
C TRP A 446 6.36 11.70 17.59
N ALA A 447 5.30 11.92 16.81
CA ALA A 447 5.34 11.74 15.36
C ALA A 447 6.42 12.64 14.71
N THR A 448 6.53 13.89 15.17
CA THR A 448 7.57 14.82 14.70
C THR A 448 8.96 14.44 15.19
N SER A 449 9.11 13.95 16.43
CA SER A 449 10.36 13.38 16.92
C SER A 449 10.82 12.19 16.08
N LEU A 450 9.91 11.31 15.68
CA LEU A 450 10.19 10.20 14.75
C LEU A 450 10.65 10.73 13.37
N SER A 451 9.99 11.76 12.83
CA SER A 451 10.37 12.40 11.57
C SER A 451 11.77 13.00 11.61
N MET A 452 12.12 13.70 12.70
CA MET A 452 13.45 14.27 12.89
C MET A 452 14.53 13.19 13.00
N ALA A 453 14.27 12.13 13.77
CA ALA A 453 15.17 10.99 13.89
C ALA A 453 15.39 10.29 12.54
N LEU A 454 14.33 10.13 11.74
CA LEU A 454 14.40 9.59 10.37
C LEU A 454 15.26 10.45 9.45
N MET A 455 15.00 11.75 9.42
CA MET A 455 15.76 12.69 8.59
C MET A 455 17.25 12.65 8.92
N ILE A 456 17.61 12.69 10.21
CA ILE A 456 19.03 12.75 10.61
C ILE A 456 19.73 11.42 10.31
N THR A 457 19.03 10.30 10.48
CA THR A 457 19.54 8.96 10.15
C THR A 457 19.84 8.84 8.65
N ILE A 458 18.95 9.31 7.76
CA ILE A 458 19.11 9.19 6.30
C ILE A 458 20.05 10.26 5.72
N CYS A 459 19.94 11.51 6.18
CA CYS A 459 20.69 12.61 5.59
C CYS A 459 22.14 12.71 6.08
N TYR A 460 22.42 12.26 7.30
CA TYR A 460 23.74 12.44 7.94
C TYR A 460 24.36 11.11 8.35
N SER A 461 24.04 10.60 9.55
CA SER A 461 24.53 9.32 10.03
C SER A 461 23.73 8.85 11.24
N ASN A 462 23.71 7.53 11.43
CA ASN A 462 23.10 6.90 12.60
C ASN A 462 23.77 7.34 13.92
N ARG A 463 25.10 7.56 13.91
CA ARG A 463 25.84 8.03 15.10
C ARG A 463 25.41 9.44 15.52
N LEU A 464 25.21 10.34 14.56
CA LEU A 464 24.73 11.70 14.84
C LEU A 464 23.30 11.69 15.39
N ALA A 465 22.43 10.83 14.84
CA ALA A 465 21.07 10.65 15.35
C ALA A 465 21.07 10.19 16.82
N CYS A 466 21.93 9.24 17.19
CA CYS A 466 22.12 8.83 18.58
C CYS A 466 22.62 9.98 19.48
N ARG A 467 23.60 10.77 19.01
CA ARG A 467 24.16 11.88 19.80
C ARG A 467 23.14 12.98 20.07
N LEU A 468 22.26 13.25 19.11
CA LEU A 468 21.20 14.26 19.23
C LEU A 468 19.89 13.72 19.84
N SER A 469 19.90 12.49 20.36
CA SER A 469 18.73 11.81 20.95
C SER A 469 17.99 12.65 22.00
N TRP A 470 18.72 13.44 22.79
CA TRP A 470 18.15 14.28 23.84
C TRP A 470 17.17 15.34 23.31
N ILE A 471 17.42 15.91 22.11
CA ILE A 471 16.57 16.94 21.50
C ILE A 471 15.18 16.37 21.19
N TYR A 472 15.13 15.14 20.66
CA TYR A 472 13.87 14.49 20.30
C TYR A 472 13.02 14.13 21.54
N HIS A 473 13.67 13.77 22.64
CA HIS A 473 12.99 13.50 23.91
C HIS A 473 12.46 14.77 24.57
N ILE A 474 13.23 15.86 24.55
CA ILE A 474 12.77 17.17 25.03
C ILE A 474 11.56 17.61 24.23
N TYR A 475 11.64 17.55 22.89
CA TYR A 475 10.53 17.94 22.03
C TYR A 475 9.30 17.03 22.22
N GLY A 476 9.50 15.72 22.30
CA GLY A 476 8.42 14.74 22.41
C GLY A 476 7.66 14.78 23.73
N TRP A 477 8.36 14.98 24.86
CA TRP A 477 7.74 14.93 26.20
C TRP A 477 7.48 16.30 26.82
N ILE A 478 8.46 17.21 26.77
CA ILE A 478 8.41 18.45 27.57
C ILE A 478 7.47 19.47 26.91
N VAL A 479 7.57 19.65 25.60
CA VAL A 479 6.73 20.61 24.85
C VAL A 479 5.22 20.38 25.05
N PRO A 480 4.65 19.17 24.84
CA PRO A 480 3.22 18.95 25.03
C PRO A 480 2.79 19.06 26.51
N LEU A 481 3.68 18.72 27.46
CA LEU A 481 3.42 18.86 28.89
C LEU A 481 3.30 20.34 29.28
N VAL A 482 4.25 21.17 28.86
CA VAL A 482 4.24 22.62 29.13
C VAL A 482 3.00 23.27 28.53
N ILE A 483 2.66 22.94 27.28
CA ILE A 483 1.46 23.50 26.62
C ILE A 483 0.18 23.08 27.34
N SER A 484 0.04 21.80 27.71
CA SER A 484 -1.14 21.31 28.43
C SER A 484 -1.28 21.94 29.81
N LEU A 485 -0.16 22.20 30.48
CA LEU A 485 -0.11 22.87 31.77
C LEU A 485 -0.48 24.36 31.66
N ILE A 486 -0.04 25.06 30.61
CA ILE A 486 -0.49 26.43 30.30
C ILE A 486 -2.00 26.47 30.07
N ILE A 487 -2.53 25.51 29.30
CA ILE A 487 -3.98 25.39 29.07
C ILE A 487 -4.71 25.21 30.40
N TYR A 488 -4.27 24.27 31.25
CA TYR A 488 -4.87 24.04 32.56
C TYR A 488 -4.88 25.28 33.45
N PHE A 489 -3.73 25.95 33.59
CA PHE A 489 -3.63 27.14 34.44
C PHE A 489 -4.53 28.27 33.94
N TYR A 490 -4.58 28.49 32.62
CA TYR A 490 -5.46 29.50 32.06
C TYR A 490 -6.94 29.17 32.30
N SER A 491 -7.33 27.90 32.15
CA SER A 491 -8.69 27.43 32.42
C SER A 491 -9.10 27.52 33.89
N CYS A 492 -8.14 27.51 34.81
CA CYS A 492 -8.38 27.75 36.23
C CYS A 492 -8.63 29.24 36.54
N VAL A 493 -8.01 30.14 35.76
CA VAL A 493 -8.08 31.60 35.94
C VAL A 493 -9.32 32.21 35.25
N ASP A 494 -9.67 31.75 34.05
CA ASP A 494 -10.81 32.27 33.30
C ASP A 494 -12.07 31.41 33.51
N GLN A 495 -12.87 31.75 34.53
CA GLN A 495 -14.17 31.13 34.79
C GLN A 495 -15.32 31.67 33.92
N SER A 496 -15.03 32.59 32.97
CA SER A 496 -16.06 33.12 32.09
C SER A 496 -16.48 32.05 31.07
N LYS A 497 -17.62 31.42 31.32
CA LYS A 497 -18.24 30.41 30.44
C LYS A 497 -18.70 31.06 29.13
N GLU A 498 -17.80 31.44 28.23
CA GLU A 498 -18.14 31.49 26.80
C GLU A 498 -18.36 30.03 26.36
N LYS A 499 -19.61 29.55 26.48
CA LYS A 499 -20.04 28.25 25.95
C LYS A 499 -19.81 28.24 24.45
N THR A 500 -18.63 27.80 24.03
CA THR A 500 -18.33 27.59 22.62
C THR A 500 -18.88 26.22 22.26
N ILE A 501 -20.12 26.27 21.78
CA ILE A 501 -20.99 25.42 20.95
C ILE A 501 -20.68 23.91 20.71
N LEU A 502 -19.51 23.32 21.02
CA LEU A 502 -19.23 21.91 20.73
C LEU A 502 -18.25 21.24 21.74
N GLU A 503 -18.58 20.04 22.22
CA GLU A 503 -17.98 19.36 23.41
C GLU A 503 -16.47 19.08 23.38
N SER A 504 -15.75 19.35 22.28
CA SER A 504 -14.27 19.22 22.23
C SER A 504 -13.50 20.52 22.52
N GLU A 505 -14.20 21.66 22.66
CA GLU A 505 -13.61 22.98 22.89
C GLU A 505 -13.85 23.42 24.34
N LYS A 506 -13.52 22.52 25.27
CA LYS A 506 -13.87 22.67 26.69
C LYS A 506 -13.12 23.80 27.39
N PHE A 507 -12.00 24.27 26.83
CA PHE A 507 -11.12 25.29 27.43
C PHE A 507 -10.97 26.59 26.61
N GLY A 508 -11.84 26.80 25.60
CA GLY A 508 -11.96 28.08 24.88
C GLY A 508 -10.85 28.39 23.86
N LYS A 509 -10.82 29.65 23.39
CA LYS A 509 -9.98 30.12 22.25
C LYS A 509 -8.47 29.90 22.45
N ILE A 510 -7.98 29.90 23.68
CA ILE A 510 -6.54 29.78 23.98
C ILE A 510 -6.03 28.35 23.76
N GLN A 511 -6.83 27.34 24.09
CA GLN A 511 -6.52 25.95 23.74
C GLN A 511 -6.33 25.81 22.23
N ILE A 512 -7.23 26.44 21.45
CA ILE A 512 -7.21 26.40 19.98
C ILE A 512 -5.94 27.07 19.45
N ILE A 513 -5.63 28.29 19.90
CA ILE A 513 -4.45 29.06 19.45
C ILE A 513 -3.15 28.29 19.74
N LEU A 514 -2.97 27.78 20.96
CA LEU A 514 -1.77 27.02 21.34
C LEU A 514 -1.65 25.71 20.56
N SER A 515 -2.76 25.03 20.31
CA SER A 515 -2.79 23.81 19.49
C SER A 515 -2.45 24.10 18.04
N ILE A 516 -3.00 25.16 17.43
CA ILE A 516 -2.65 25.60 16.07
C ILE A 516 -1.16 25.89 15.97
N PHE A 517 -0.59 26.63 16.94
CA PHE A 517 0.83 26.95 16.94
C PHE A 517 1.71 25.69 16.98
N LEU A 518 1.44 24.78 17.92
CA LEU A 518 2.22 23.55 18.04
C LEU A 518 2.08 22.65 16.81
N LEU A 519 0.86 22.44 16.33
CA LEU A 519 0.63 21.56 15.17
C LEU A 519 1.20 22.16 13.89
N SER A 520 1.14 23.49 13.70
CA SER A 520 1.79 24.16 12.57
C SER A 520 3.30 23.98 12.61
N LEU A 521 3.90 24.05 13.79
CA LEU A 521 5.33 23.77 13.96
C LEU A 521 5.66 22.30 13.65
N CYS A 522 4.82 21.36 14.11
CA CYS A 522 4.95 19.94 13.79
C CYS A 522 4.87 19.66 12.27
N THR A 523 3.90 20.25 11.58
CA THR A 523 3.72 20.07 10.12
C THR A 523 4.89 20.65 9.33
N ILE A 524 5.39 21.83 9.72
CA ILE A 524 6.57 22.45 9.09
C ILE A 524 7.79 21.54 9.25
N ILE A 525 8.08 21.05 10.46
CA ILE A 525 9.23 20.17 10.71
C ILE A 525 9.11 18.87 9.92
N ASN A 526 7.93 18.24 9.92
CA ASN A 526 7.70 17.00 9.17
C ASN A 526 7.89 17.20 7.67
N THR A 527 7.37 18.31 7.12
CA THR A 527 7.50 18.64 5.70
C THR A 527 8.96 18.89 5.31
N ILE A 528 9.71 19.65 6.12
CA ILE A 528 11.14 19.89 5.89
C ILE A 528 11.93 18.58 5.97
N SER A 529 11.60 17.73 6.95
CA SER A 529 12.22 16.41 7.14
C SER A 529 12.03 15.53 5.92
N LEU A 530 10.79 15.38 5.45
CA LEU A 530 10.46 14.62 4.24
C LEU A 530 11.16 15.21 3.01
N LEU A 531 11.13 16.53 2.83
CA LEU A 531 11.78 17.19 1.69
C LEU A 531 13.30 16.94 1.66
N ARG A 532 13.96 17.00 2.82
CA ARG A 532 15.41 16.74 2.93
C ARG A 532 15.76 15.28 2.65
N ILE A 533 14.97 14.34 3.17
CA ILE A 533 15.09 12.91 2.87
C ILE A 533 15.01 12.72 1.35
N VAL A 534 13.98 13.29 0.72
CA VAL A 534 13.75 13.19 -0.73
C VAL A 534 14.91 13.77 -1.52
N ARG A 535 15.37 14.98 -1.19
CA ARG A 535 16.50 15.62 -1.88
C ARG A 535 17.80 14.83 -1.75
N ARG A 536 18.05 14.22 -0.58
CA ARG A 536 19.24 13.39 -0.36
C ARG A 536 19.16 12.13 -1.20
N THR A 537 18.03 11.43 -1.17
CA THR A 537 17.81 10.22 -1.98
C THR A 537 17.92 10.51 -3.47
N TYR A 538 17.44 11.68 -3.93
CA TYR A 538 17.60 12.11 -5.32
C TYR A 538 19.07 12.35 -5.70
N ARG A 539 19.84 13.03 -4.84
CA ARG A 539 21.27 13.31 -5.11
C ARG A 539 22.10 12.04 -5.21
N LEU A 540 21.94 11.13 -4.25
CA LEU A 540 22.63 9.82 -4.27
C LEU A 540 22.38 9.06 -5.58
N LYS A 541 21.18 9.22 -6.16
CA LYS A 541 20.85 8.65 -7.47
C LYS A 541 21.59 9.34 -8.62
N SER A 542 21.61 10.67 -8.63
CA SER A 542 22.33 11.46 -9.65
C SER A 542 23.79 11.03 -9.68
N ASP A 543 24.43 10.99 -8.51
CA ASP A 543 25.83 10.64 -8.35
C ASP A 543 26.09 9.18 -8.78
N SER A 544 25.17 8.25 -8.47
CA SER A 544 25.30 6.85 -8.91
C SER A 544 25.20 6.65 -10.43
N ILE A 545 24.32 7.41 -11.09
CA ILE A 545 24.15 7.35 -12.54
C ILE A 545 25.37 7.96 -13.23
N GLU A 546 25.87 9.07 -12.70
CA GLU A 546 27.06 9.76 -13.19
C GLU A 546 28.30 8.87 -13.05
N ASN A 547 28.50 8.24 -11.89
CA ASN A 547 29.60 7.29 -11.67
C ASN A 547 29.51 6.03 -12.56
N GLN A 548 28.31 5.50 -12.80
CA GLN A 548 28.13 4.38 -13.74
C GLN A 548 28.42 4.79 -15.19
N SER A 549 28.03 6.00 -15.60
CA SER A 549 28.37 6.52 -16.92
C SER A 549 29.86 6.77 -17.08
N PHE A 550 30.54 7.26 -16.04
CA PHE A 550 31.96 7.53 -16.04
C PHE A 550 32.80 6.24 -16.17
N ASN A 551 32.42 5.18 -15.44
CA ASN A 551 33.07 3.87 -15.52
C ASN A 551 32.87 3.18 -16.88
N HIS A 552 31.75 3.42 -17.56
CA HIS A 552 31.54 2.89 -18.92
C HIS A 552 32.41 3.62 -19.97
N THR A 553 32.66 4.92 -19.80
CA THR A 553 33.55 5.69 -20.70
C THR A 553 35.03 5.40 -20.51
N THR A 554 35.47 5.03 -19.30
CA THR A 554 36.87 4.65 -19.06
C THR A 554 37.21 3.27 -19.59
N HIS A 555 36.28 2.30 -19.52
CA HIS A 555 36.48 0.97 -20.13
C HIS A 555 36.38 0.98 -21.66
N SER A 556 35.64 1.92 -22.28
CA SER A 556 35.60 2.02 -23.75
C SER A 556 36.84 2.68 -24.37
N ASN A 557 37.65 3.37 -23.57
CA ASN A 557 38.84 4.08 -24.05
C ASN A 557 40.15 3.29 -23.82
N SER A 558 40.12 2.17 -23.11
CA SER A 558 41.31 1.32 -22.88
C SER A 558 41.57 0.30 -23.99
N ASP A 559 40.63 0.08 -24.91
CA ASP A 559 40.71 -1.01 -25.89
C ASP A 559 41.19 -0.55 -27.29
N ASN A 560 41.61 0.70 -27.44
CA ASN A 560 42.18 1.22 -28.68
C ASN A 560 43.50 1.95 -28.39
N HIS A 561 44.62 1.23 -28.42
CA HIS A 561 45.85 1.67 -29.10
C HIS A 561 46.96 0.61 -28.99
N GLU A 562 47.38 0.11 -30.16
CA GLU A 562 48.60 -0.68 -30.35
C GLU A 562 49.60 0.11 -31.23
N ILE A 563 50.88 0.05 -30.83
CA ILE A 563 52.16 0.21 -31.58
C ILE A 563 52.90 1.59 -31.56
N SER A 564 54.09 1.52 -30.93
CA SER A 564 55.31 2.36 -30.68
C SER A 564 55.99 3.07 -31.91
N PRO A 565 57.13 3.85 -31.82
CA PRO A 565 58.26 3.76 -30.84
C PRO A 565 59.14 5.00 -30.45
N LEU A 566 59.97 4.78 -29.41
CA LEU A 566 61.32 5.31 -29.04
C LEU A 566 61.59 6.83 -28.87
N ILE A 567 62.12 7.23 -27.69
CA ILE A 567 63.39 7.98 -27.41
C ILE A 567 63.56 8.23 -25.89
N ASP A 568 64.83 8.24 -25.45
CA ASP A 568 65.43 8.20 -24.10
C ASP A 568 65.28 9.42 -23.17
N ASP A 569 65.61 9.14 -21.89
CA ASP A 569 66.19 9.97 -20.80
C ASP A 569 65.43 11.19 -20.23
N ASP A 570 65.00 11.15 -18.96
CA ASP A 570 65.83 11.51 -17.78
C ASP A 570 64.96 11.94 -16.54
N ASN A 571 65.23 11.27 -15.41
CA ASN A 571 65.04 11.69 -14.01
C ASN A 571 63.65 11.92 -13.35
N PRO A 572 63.58 11.81 -11.99
CA PRO A 572 62.45 11.24 -11.25
C PRO A 572 61.74 12.28 -10.40
N GLU A 573 60.44 12.11 -10.12
CA GLU A 573 59.86 12.40 -8.80
C GLU A 573 58.36 12.05 -8.70
N GLN A 574 58.04 11.37 -7.60
CA GLN A 574 56.72 11.23 -6.97
C GLN A 574 55.60 10.48 -7.72
N LYS A 575 55.74 9.15 -7.76
CA LYS A 575 54.59 8.24 -7.65
C LYS A 575 54.10 8.23 -6.21
N THR A 576 53.12 9.06 -5.88
CA THR A 576 52.30 8.83 -4.68
C THR A 576 51.25 7.79 -5.05
N GLU A 577 51.44 6.57 -4.57
CA GLU A 577 50.44 5.50 -4.62
C GLU A 577 49.12 6.01 -4.02
N ILE A 578 48.12 6.28 -4.85
CA ILE A 578 46.74 6.29 -4.38
C ILE A 578 46.32 4.83 -4.31
N GLN A 579 46.57 4.27 -3.13
CA GLN A 579 45.99 3.01 -2.69
C GLN A 579 44.46 3.15 -2.76
N GLN A 580 43.87 2.73 -3.89
CA GLN A 580 42.43 2.63 -4.06
C GLN A 580 41.96 1.47 -3.17
N ILE A 581 41.56 1.80 -1.94
CA ILE A 581 40.72 0.93 -1.13
C ILE A 581 39.42 0.75 -1.92
N PRO A 582 39.04 -0.48 -2.31
CA PRO A 582 37.74 -0.70 -2.91
C PRO A 582 36.71 -0.39 -1.83
N ILE A 583 35.99 0.73 -1.99
CA ILE A 583 34.81 1.01 -1.19
C ILE A 583 33.76 0.00 -1.65
N ASP A 584 33.73 -1.13 -0.97
CA ASP A 584 32.68 -2.14 -1.05
C ASP A 584 31.37 -1.47 -0.57
N ILE A 585 30.67 -0.83 -1.49
CA ILE A 585 29.32 -0.31 -1.24
C ILE A 585 28.40 -1.53 -1.24
N LYS A 586 28.36 -2.24 -0.11
CA LYS A 586 27.25 -3.15 0.18
C LYS A 586 25.95 -2.36 0.03
N PRO A 587 24.98 -2.83 -0.78
CA PRO A 587 23.65 -2.25 -0.77
C PRO A 587 23.14 -2.33 0.67
N LEU A 588 22.77 -1.18 1.23
CA LEU A 588 22.34 -1.08 2.62
C LEU A 588 21.11 -2.00 2.81
N GLU A 589 21.30 -3.19 3.41
CA GLU A 589 20.24 -4.17 3.74
C GLU A 589 19.10 -3.60 4.64
N GLY A 590 19.11 -2.29 4.94
CA GLY A 590 18.11 -1.55 5.71
C GLY A 590 17.20 -0.58 4.92
N ASP A 591 17.36 -0.43 3.60
CA ASP A 591 16.62 0.56 2.80
C ASP A 591 15.09 0.39 2.86
N HIS A 592 14.60 -0.86 2.83
CA HIS A 592 13.15 -1.15 2.88
C HIS A 592 12.51 -0.81 4.23
N GLN A 593 13.28 -0.86 5.32
CA GLN A 593 12.75 -0.56 6.66
C GLN A 593 12.69 0.95 6.88
N LEU A 594 13.79 1.68 6.63
CA LEU A 594 13.84 3.15 6.72
C LEU A 594 12.76 3.81 5.85
N PHE A 595 12.51 3.21 4.69
CA PHE A 595 11.47 3.60 3.75
C PHE A 595 10.05 3.63 4.35
N ARG A 596 9.66 2.61 5.10
CA ARG A 596 8.30 2.52 5.67
C ARG A 596 8.05 3.55 6.76
N HIS A 597 9.10 3.88 7.50
CA HIS A 597 9.05 5.00 8.44
C HIS A 597 8.76 6.31 7.71
N GLY A 598 9.27 6.48 6.48
CA GLY A 598 8.94 7.61 5.62
C GLY A 598 7.47 7.67 5.20
N ILE A 599 6.85 6.52 4.85
CA ILE A 599 5.41 6.44 4.58
C ILE A 599 4.59 6.82 5.81
N LEU A 600 4.93 6.25 6.98
CA LEU A 600 4.25 6.54 8.22
C LEU A 600 4.29 8.05 8.52
N VAL A 601 5.48 8.67 8.45
CA VAL A 601 5.64 10.11 8.67
C VAL A 601 4.83 10.94 7.66
N ALA A 602 4.78 10.54 6.39
CA ALA A 602 3.98 11.22 5.38
C ALA A 602 2.47 11.18 5.69
N LEU A 603 1.94 10.01 6.07
CA LEU A 603 0.53 9.86 6.46
C LEU A 603 0.20 10.68 7.72
N LEU A 604 1.07 10.67 8.73
CA LEU A 604 0.92 11.48 9.94
C LEU A 604 1.01 12.98 9.67
N THR A 605 1.73 13.39 8.62
CA THR A 605 1.79 14.80 8.20
C THR A 605 0.47 15.24 7.57
N ILE A 606 -0.20 14.39 6.78
CA ILE A 606 -1.56 14.68 6.28
C ILE A 606 -2.51 14.88 7.45
N ASP A 607 -2.52 13.92 8.38
CA ASP A 607 -3.36 13.96 9.57
C ASP A 607 -3.15 15.28 10.35
N ALA A 608 -1.90 15.72 10.51
CA ALA A 608 -1.60 17.00 11.15
C ALA A 608 -2.09 18.23 10.33
N ILE A 609 -2.02 18.20 8.99
CA ILE A 609 -2.54 19.28 8.13
C ILE A 609 -4.06 19.37 8.21
N ILE A 610 -4.76 18.23 8.24
CA ILE A 610 -6.22 18.16 8.40
C ILE A 610 -6.62 18.77 9.75
N CYS A 611 -5.91 18.40 10.82
CA CYS A 611 -6.14 18.95 12.15
C CYS A 611 -5.94 20.47 12.21
N VAL A 612 -4.83 21.00 11.68
CA VAL A 612 -4.58 22.44 11.63
C VAL A 612 -5.69 23.14 10.87
N SER A 613 -6.14 22.57 9.75
CA SER A 613 -7.19 23.14 8.91
C SER A 613 -8.54 23.18 9.66
N ALA A 614 -8.87 22.14 10.43
CA ALA A 614 -10.06 22.10 11.28
C ALA A 614 -10.00 23.18 12.39
N LEU A 615 -8.86 23.29 13.09
CA LEU A 615 -8.70 24.27 14.17
C LEU A 615 -8.70 25.72 13.66
N VAL A 616 -8.06 25.98 12.52
CA VAL A 616 -8.07 27.30 11.87
C VAL A 616 -9.49 27.69 11.45
N TRP A 617 -10.30 26.71 10.99
CA TRP A 617 -11.71 26.97 10.67
C TRP A 617 -12.49 27.47 11.88
N VAL A 618 -12.34 26.83 13.05
CA VAL A 618 -12.98 27.27 14.30
C VAL A 618 -12.56 28.69 14.67
N LEU A 619 -11.28 29.01 14.50
CA LEU A 619 -10.76 30.32 14.89
C LEU A 619 -11.28 31.45 13.98
N LEU A 620 -11.49 31.17 12.69
CA LEU A 620 -11.80 32.19 11.67
C LEU A 620 -13.29 32.28 11.29
N ALA A 621 -14.05 31.18 11.39
CA ALA A 621 -15.43 31.12 10.93
C ALA A 621 -16.42 31.18 12.10
N HIS A 622 -17.38 32.10 12.03
CA HIS A 622 -18.49 32.18 12.99
C HIS A 622 -19.57 31.11 12.75
N ASP A 623 -19.66 30.57 11.52
CA ASP A 623 -20.67 29.57 11.14
C ASP A 623 -20.04 28.20 10.83
N HIS A 624 -20.59 27.16 11.47
CA HIS A 624 -20.20 25.77 11.26
C HIS A 624 -20.99 25.17 10.10
N ASN A 625 -20.40 25.16 8.91
CA ASN A 625 -20.98 24.52 7.73
C ASN A 625 -20.78 23.00 7.75
N GLY A 626 -21.52 22.26 6.92
CA GLY A 626 -21.36 20.80 6.82
C GLY A 626 -19.90 20.36 6.68
N ILE A 627 -19.13 21.02 5.80
CA ILE A 627 -17.70 20.75 5.56
C ILE A 627 -16.87 20.76 6.84
N TYR A 628 -17.17 21.64 7.80
CA TYR A 628 -16.47 21.69 9.08
C TYR A 628 -16.67 20.40 9.89
N TYR A 629 -17.92 19.93 10.02
CA TYR A 629 -18.23 18.68 10.72
C TYR A 629 -17.55 17.48 10.06
N GLU A 630 -17.48 17.46 8.73
CA GLU A 630 -16.76 16.43 7.99
C GLU A 630 -15.27 16.45 8.33
N LEU A 631 -14.64 17.62 8.22
CA LEU A 631 -13.21 17.79 8.48
C LEU A 631 -12.84 17.42 9.92
N ARG A 632 -13.66 17.81 10.89
CA ARG A 632 -13.51 17.48 12.30
C ARG A 632 -13.68 15.99 12.57
N PHE A 633 -14.68 15.35 11.96
CA PHE A 633 -14.87 13.92 12.06
C PHE A 633 -13.65 13.16 11.50
N PHE A 634 -13.15 13.57 10.33
CA PHE A 634 -11.95 13.01 9.72
C PHE A 634 -10.72 13.16 10.62
N ASP A 635 -10.43 14.35 11.14
CA ASP A 635 -9.32 14.58 12.06
C ASP A 635 -9.41 13.67 13.30
N THR A 636 -10.59 13.61 13.90
CA THR A 636 -10.83 12.82 15.09
C THR A 636 -10.61 11.32 14.84
N VAL A 637 -11.12 10.80 13.72
CA VAL A 637 -10.93 9.38 13.35
C VAL A 637 -9.48 9.09 12.99
N LEU A 638 -8.78 10.00 12.30
CA LEU A 638 -7.37 9.81 11.96
C LEU A 638 -6.49 9.80 13.21
N LEU A 639 -6.74 10.69 14.19
CA LEU A 639 -6.02 10.74 15.46
C LEU A 639 -6.17 9.44 16.26
N HIS A 640 -7.41 8.98 16.47
CA HIS A 640 -7.68 7.76 17.25
C HIS A 640 -7.31 6.49 16.45
N GLY A 641 -7.37 6.58 15.13
CA GLY A 641 -7.02 5.52 14.18
C GLY A 641 -5.53 5.44 13.81
N GLN A 642 -4.65 6.26 14.40
CA GLN A 642 -3.22 6.24 14.05
C GLN A 642 -2.57 4.87 14.27
N GLY A 643 -3.03 4.08 15.24
CA GLY A 643 -2.58 2.70 15.46
C GLY A 643 -2.90 1.77 14.29
N ILE A 644 -4.03 2.00 13.61
CA ILE A 644 -4.40 1.30 12.38
C ILE A 644 -3.42 1.67 11.28
N ILE A 645 -3.12 2.96 11.10
CA ILE A 645 -2.14 3.44 10.10
C ILE A 645 -0.77 2.79 10.33
N THR A 646 -0.29 2.76 11.58
CA THR A 646 0.99 2.12 11.93
C THR A 646 0.96 0.62 11.64
N PHE A 647 -0.13 -0.07 11.99
CA PHE A 647 -0.31 -1.49 11.64
C PHE A 647 -0.29 -1.71 10.14
N LEU A 648 -1.00 -0.90 9.35
CA LEU A 648 -1.00 -1.01 7.89
C LEU A 648 0.40 -0.84 7.29
N VAL A 649 1.20 0.07 7.83
CA VAL A 649 2.57 0.30 7.35
C VAL A 649 3.53 -0.84 7.75
N PHE A 650 3.45 -1.34 8.99
CA PHE A 650 4.46 -2.27 9.54
C PHE A 650 4.03 -3.74 9.57
N ALA A 651 2.75 -4.05 9.77
CA ALA A 651 2.25 -5.42 9.86
C ALA A 651 2.15 -6.12 8.50
N LEU A 652 2.12 -5.36 7.39
CA LEU A 652 2.18 -5.92 6.04
C LEU A 652 3.61 -6.30 5.60
N ASP A 653 4.57 -6.27 6.51
CA ASP A 653 5.88 -6.87 6.28
C ASP A 653 5.80 -8.39 6.36
N ALA A 654 6.31 -9.05 5.32
CA ALA A 654 6.63 -10.46 5.43
C ALA A 654 7.50 -10.71 6.67
N ASP A 655 8.52 -9.87 6.92
CA ASP A 655 9.50 -10.09 8.00
C ASP A 655 8.95 -9.93 9.43
N LEU A 656 7.95 -9.06 9.64
CA LEU A 656 7.34 -8.89 10.97
C LEU A 656 6.43 -10.08 11.29
N LEU A 657 5.74 -10.59 10.27
CA LEU A 657 4.88 -11.76 10.37
C LEU A 657 5.66 -13.07 10.22
N VAL A 658 6.92 -13.11 9.71
CA VAL A 658 7.75 -14.33 9.56
C VAL A 658 7.68 -15.25 10.79
N PRO A 659 7.91 -14.81 12.05
CA PRO A 659 7.84 -15.72 13.19
C PRO A 659 6.44 -16.28 13.43
N ILE A 660 5.40 -15.50 13.11
CA ILE A 660 3.99 -15.90 13.21
C ILE A 660 3.65 -16.89 12.07
N THR A 661 4.02 -16.58 10.84
CA THR A 661 3.81 -17.43 9.66
C THR A 661 4.62 -18.72 9.75
N GLN A 662 5.82 -18.72 10.34
CA GLN A 662 6.59 -19.94 10.63
C GLN A 662 5.90 -20.83 11.66
N ARG A 663 5.22 -20.27 12.67
CA ARG A 663 4.40 -21.05 13.62
C ARG A 663 3.17 -21.63 12.93
N PHE A 664 2.44 -20.81 12.16
CA PHE A 664 1.31 -21.29 11.36
C PHE A 664 1.75 -22.35 10.36
N ARG A 665 2.92 -22.21 9.71
CA ARG A 665 3.47 -23.20 8.80
C ARG A 665 3.76 -24.53 9.48
N ARG A 666 4.36 -24.52 10.68
CA ARG A 666 4.52 -25.76 11.48
C ARG A 666 3.18 -26.41 11.79
N LEU A 667 2.15 -25.60 12.00
CA LEU A 667 0.78 -26.04 12.23
C LEU A 667 0.19 -26.66 10.95
N PHE A 668 0.30 -26.00 9.80
CA PHE A 668 -0.16 -26.53 8.50
C PHE A 668 0.59 -27.77 8.03
N HIS A 669 1.90 -27.85 8.31
CA HIS A 669 2.69 -29.05 8.04
C HIS A 669 2.21 -30.23 8.90
N ARG A 670 1.78 -29.99 10.15
CA ARG A 670 1.11 -31.04 10.96
C ARG A 670 -0.23 -31.48 10.38
N PHE A 671 -0.87 -30.65 9.55
CA PHE A 671 -2.09 -30.99 8.79
C PHE A 671 -1.83 -31.53 7.38
N GLY A 672 -0.57 -31.81 7.01
CA GLY A 672 -0.22 -32.44 5.71
C GLY A 672 -0.18 -31.49 4.51
N LEU A 673 -0.17 -30.17 4.71
CA LEU A 673 -0.01 -29.18 3.64
C LEU A 673 1.48 -28.85 3.44
N ASN A 674 2.07 -29.30 2.32
CA ASN A 674 3.43 -28.93 1.92
C ASN A 674 3.45 -27.50 1.37
N ILE A 675 4.12 -26.59 2.08
CA ILE A 675 4.21 -25.16 1.74
C ILE A 675 5.63 -24.84 1.26
N ASN A 676 5.83 -24.73 -0.06
CA ASN A 676 7.12 -24.38 -0.67
C ASN A 676 7.50 -22.92 -0.37
N THR A 677 8.79 -22.64 -0.16
CA THR A 677 9.25 -21.29 0.19
C THR A 677 9.65 -20.45 -1.04
N PRO A 678 9.56 -19.10 -0.96
CA PRO A 678 10.11 -18.23 -1.99
C PRO A 678 11.64 -18.17 -1.95
N ARG A 679 12.29 -18.65 -0.87
CA ARG A 679 13.74 -18.89 -0.83
C ARG A 679 14.10 -20.12 -1.66
N ASP A 680 13.29 -21.16 -1.60
CA ASP A 680 13.47 -22.40 -2.38
C ASP A 680 13.37 -22.07 -3.88
N ASN A 681 12.44 -21.20 -4.29
CA ASN A 681 12.34 -20.75 -5.69
C ASN A 681 13.54 -19.90 -6.17
N VAL A 682 14.20 -19.16 -5.27
CA VAL A 682 15.41 -18.39 -5.61
C VAL A 682 16.62 -19.32 -5.68
N VAL A 683 16.73 -20.26 -4.74
CA VAL A 683 17.76 -21.31 -4.72
C VAL A 683 17.65 -22.19 -5.98
N ASN A 684 16.45 -22.66 -6.31
CA ASN A 684 16.18 -23.47 -7.51
C ASN A 684 16.50 -22.70 -8.80
N ARG A 685 16.15 -21.40 -8.89
CA ARG A 685 16.50 -20.56 -10.06
C ARG A 685 17.98 -20.24 -10.18
N SER A 686 18.69 -20.09 -9.05
CA SER A 686 20.15 -19.87 -9.06
C SER A 686 20.91 -21.14 -9.43
N ILE A 687 20.40 -22.32 -9.07
CA ILE A 687 21.01 -23.61 -9.45
C ILE A 687 20.78 -23.92 -10.94
N GLU A 688 19.68 -23.45 -11.53
CA GLU A 688 19.42 -23.60 -12.96
C GLU A 688 20.22 -22.64 -13.87
N ASN A 689 20.61 -21.45 -13.39
CA ASN A 689 21.13 -20.38 -14.27
C ASN A 689 22.55 -19.87 -13.94
N ASP A 690 23.18 -20.32 -12.86
CA ASP A 690 24.49 -19.81 -12.43
C ASP A 690 25.54 -20.93 -12.38
N ASP A 691 26.58 -20.82 -13.21
CA ASP A 691 27.74 -21.73 -13.23
C ASP A 691 28.63 -21.56 -11.99
N SER A 692 28.31 -20.61 -11.09
CA SER A 692 29.11 -20.25 -9.91
C SER A 692 28.36 -20.37 -8.58
N PHE A 693 27.47 -21.37 -8.43
CA PHE A 693 26.94 -21.67 -7.10
C PHE A 693 28.09 -22.10 -6.18
N ASP A 694 28.37 -21.29 -5.15
CA ASP A 694 29.53 -21.39 -4.26
C ASP A 694 29.42 -22.61 -3.32
N PHE A 695 29.69 -23.79 -3.88
CA PHE A 695 29.67 -25.08 -3.22
C PHE A 695 30.57 -25.11 -1.98
N GLU A 696 31.74 -24.47 -2.07
CA GLU A 696 32.75 -24.34 -1.01
C GLU A 696 32.21 -23.60 0.22
N SER A 697 31.56 -22.44 0.03
CA SER A 697 31.18 -21.59 1.17
C SER A 697 29.88 -21.97 1.87
N LYS A 698 28.97 -22.68 1.19
CA LYS A 698 27.62 -22.98 1.72
C LYS A 698 27.24 -24.44 1.77
N ILE A 699 27.47 -25.23 0.71
CA ILE A 699 26.97 -26.61 0.63
C ILE A 699 27.89 -27.57 1.38
N ARG A 700 29.20 -27.48 1.13
CA ARG A 700 30.23 -28.34 1.73
C ARG A 700 30.18 -28.35 3.28
N PRO A 701 30.17 -27.20 3.99
CA PRO A 701 30.10 -27.22 5.45
C PRO A 701 28.78 -27.76 6.01
N ASP A 702 27.65 -27.51 5.34
CA ASP A 702 26.33 -28.03 5.76
C ASP A 702 26.26 -29.55 5.61
N PHE A 703 26.74 -30.09 4.48
CA PHE A 703 26.79 -31.54 4.24
C PHE A 703 27.68 -32.26 5.26
N ILE A 704 28.89 -31.75 5.51
CA ILE A 704 29.84 -32.32 6.47
C ILE A 704 29.28 -32.33 7.90
N SER A 705 28.52 -31.29 8.29
CA SER A 705 27.91 -31.21 9.63
C SER A 705 26.82 -32.26 9.87
N HIS A 706 26.16 -32.72 8.80
CA HIS A 706 25.06 -33.67 8.82
C HIS A 706 25.49 -35.11 8.53
N SER A 707 26.60 -35.32 7.82
CA SER A 707 27.20 -36.64 7.61
C SER A 707 27.89 -37.13 8.90
N LYS A 708 27.11 -37.57 9.89
CA LYS A 708 27.63 -38.25 11.09
C LYS A 708 28.17 -39.64 10.73
N LEU A 709 29.33 -39.69 10.08
CA LEU A 709 30.17 -40.88 9.97
C LEU A 709 31.48 -40.59 10.70
N ASN A 710 31.66 -41.32 11.79
CA ASN A 710 32.68 -41.12 12.79
C ASN A 710 33.98 -41.79 12.33
N THR A 711 34.72 -41.18 11.40
CA THR A 711 36.13 -41.50 11.16
C THR A 711 36.87 -40.30 10.60
N SER A 712 37.96 -39.95 11.28
CA SER A 712 38.94 -38.93 10.94
C SER A 712 39.78 -39.32 9.72
N ILE A 713 39.22 -39.17 8.51
CA ILE A 713 39.84 -38.82 7.23
C ILE A 713 38.71 -38.16 6.39
N GLU A 714 39.02 -37.10 5.66
CA GLU A 714 38.10 -36.22 4.93
C GLU A 714 36.91 -36.94 4.25
N THR A 715 35.69 -36.43 4.50
CA THR A 715 34.38 -37.06 4.28
C THR A 715 34.21 -37.79 2.95
N ILE A 716 34.15 -39.13 3.03
CA ILE A 716 33.83 -40.05 1.94
C ILE A 716 32.31 -40.34 1.94
N PHE A 717 31.64 -40.30 0.79
CA PHE A 717 30.20 -40.52 0.63
C PHE A 717 29.86 -41.19 -0.72
N GLU A 718 28.67 -41.78 -0.82
CA GLU A 718 28.14 -42.34 -2.09
C GLU A 718 27.30 -41.30 -2.84
N GLU A 719 27.21 -41.42 -4.17
CA GLU A 719 26.39 -40.56 -5.03
C GLU A 719 24.91 -40.55 -4.59
N SER A 720 24.34 -41.72 -4.34
CA SER A 720 22.94 -41.87 -3.90
C SER A 720 22.64 -41.13 -2.60
N GLN A 721 23.58 -41.17 -1.64
CA GLN A 721 23.46 -40.49 -0.35
C GLN A 721 23.54 -38.98 -0.52
N PHE A 722 24.42 -38.49 -1.40
CA PHE A 722 24.50 -37.07 -1.73
C PHE A 722 23.22 -36.60 -2.41
N CYS A 723 22.75 -37.27 -3.46
CA CYS A 723 21.54 -36.88 -4.18
C CYS A 723 20.29 -36.89 -3.28
N GLN A 724 20.13 -37.92 -2.43
CA GLN A 724 19.02 -37.98 -1.47
C GLN A 724 19.08 -36.85 -0.43
N TRP A 725 20.26 -36.55 0.11
CA TRP A 725 20.44 -35.42 1.01
C TRP A 725 20.13 -34.09 0.32
N PHE A 726 20.58 -33.92 -0.93
CA PHE A 726 20.42 -32.71 -1.73
C PHE A 726 18.94 -32.39 -2.00
N ILE A 727 18.14 -33.43 -2.26
CA ILE A 727 16.68 -33.33 -2.41
C ILE A 727 16.00 -33.10 -1.06
N ALA A 728 16.38 -33.86 -0.01
CA ALA A 728 15.76 -33.76 1.31
C ALA A 728 15.94 -32.37 1.97
N HIS A 729 17.04 -31.67 1.65
CA HIS A 729 17.31 -30.32 2.15
C HIS A 729 16.80 -29.22 1.21
N GLY A 730 16.13 -29.60 0.11
CA GLY A 730 15.42 -28.68 -0.77
C GLY A 730 16.32 -27.85 -1.69
N TYR A 731 17.55 -28.32 -1.97
CA TYR A 731 18.41 -27.67 -2.96
C TYR A 731 17.95 -27.99 -4.39
N VAL A 732 17.35 -29.17 -4.62
CA VAL A 732 16.90 -29.62 -5.94
C VAL A 732 15.58 -30.38 -5.85
N GLU A 733 14.73 -30.22 -6.87
CA GLU A 733 13.36 -30.77 -6.90
C GLU A 733 13.28 -32.26 -7.23
N ASN A 734 14.19 -32.78 -8.07
CA ASN A 734 14.14 -34.14 -8.60
C ASN A 734 15.51 -34.81 -8.64
N GLU A 735 15.53 -36.13 -8.52
CA GLU A 735 16.74 -36.97 -8.53
C GLU A 735 17.60 -36.79 -9.79
N PHE A 736 16.96 -36.63 -10.95
CA PHE A 736 17.66 -36.39 -12.21
C PHE A 736 18.50 -35.09 -12.21
N ILE A 737 17.99 -34.02 -11.60
CA ILE A 737 18.71 -32.74 -11.51
C ILE A 737 19.82 -32.84 -10.46
N ALA A 738 19.60 -33.60 -9.38
CA ALA A 738 20.60 -33.85 -8.36
C ALA A 738 21.79 -34.66 -8.92
N GLN A 739 21.53 -35.65 -9.78
CA GLN A 739 22.56 -36.43 -10.49
C GLN A 739 23.34 -35.56 -11.48
N ASN A 740 22.66 -34.73 -12.27
CA ASN A 740 23.35 -33.80 -13.18
C ASN A 740 24.24 -32.80 -12.43
N TYR A 741 23.79 -32.32 -11.27
CA TYR A 741 24.62 -31.43 -10.43
C TYR A 741 25.80 -32.20 -9.82
N PHE A 742 25.60 -33.43 -9.37
CA PHE A 742 26.67 -34.30 -8.88
C PHE A 742 27.73 -34.56 -9.96
N GLN A 743 27.31 -34.85 -11.19
CA GLN A 743 28.23 -35.03 -12.32
C GLN A 743 29.02 -33.76 -12.63
N LYS A 744 28.39 -32.57 -12.57
CA LYS A 744 29.08 -31.28 -12.71
C LYS A 744 30.14 -31.05 -11.63
N LEU A 745 29.86 -31.43 -10.37
CA LEU A 745 30.85 -31.35 -9.28
C LEU A 745 32.05 -32.28 -9.53
N LEU A 746 31.82 -33.43 -10.18
CA LEU A 746 32.86 -34.34 -10.63
C LEU A 746 33.70 -33.71 -11.75
N ASP A 747 33.04 -33.17 -12.77
CA ASP A 747 33.68 -32.56 -13.94
C ASP A 747 34.53 -31.34 -13.53
N ASN A 748 34.05 -30.56 -12.56
CA ASN A 748 34.74 -29.41 -11.98
C ASN A 748 35.82 -29.78 -10.96
N LYS A 749 36.08 -31.08 -10.72
CA LYS A 749 37.05 -31.60 -9.74
C LYS A 749 36.83 -31.13 -8.30
N GLN A 750 35.61 -30.72 -7.95
CA GLN A 750 35.26 -30.36 -6.58
C GLN A 750 35.02 -31.61 -5.71
N ILE A 751 34.69 -32.74 -6.36
CA ILE A 751 34.57 -34.07 -5.76
C ILE A 751 35.43 -35.05 -6.58
N ILE A 752 36.09 -35.99 -5.92
CA ILE A 752 37.00 -36.99 -6.51
C ILE A 752 36.51 -38.39 -6.16
N CYS A 753 36.55 -39.32 -7.13
CA CYS A 753 36.25 -40.74 -6.91
C CYS A 753 37.46 -41.46 -6.28
N ILE A 754 37.25 -42.22 -5.20
CA ILE A 754 38.33 -42.81 -4.39
C ILE A 754 38.52 -44.32 -4.66
N ASN A 755 37.46 -45.09 -4.92
CA ASN A 755 37.59 -46.54 -5.17
C ASN A 755 36.41 -47.13 -5.94
N GLN A 756 36.72 -47.99 -6.92
CA GLN A 756 35.80 -48.99 -7.48
C GLN A 756 36.24 -50.36 -6.96
N LYS A 757 35.39 -51.06 -6.20
CA LYS A 757 35.63 -52.46 -5.84
C LYS A 757 34.89 -53.34 -6.85
N GLN A 758 35.63 -54.17 -7.57
CA GLN A 758 35.06 -55.18 -8.46
C GLN A 758 34.80 -56.43 -7.61
N ASP A 759 33.53 -56.78 -7.40
CA ASP A 759 33.16 -58.01 -6.70
C ASP A 759 32.83 -59.09 -7.74
N ASP A 760 33.68 -60.12 -7.82
CA ASP A 760 33.59 -61.18 -8.84
C ASP A 760 32.50 -62.23 -8.55
N ARG A 761 31.64 -62.01 -7.56
CA ARG A 761 30.52 -62.92 -7.25
C ARG A 761 29.29 -62.10 -6.85
N GLU A 762 28.31 -62.11 -7.74
CA GLU A 762 26.98 -61.49 -7.66
C GLU A 762 26.88 -60.09 -8.27
N MET A 763 26.11 -60.05 -9.34
CA MET A 763 25.84 -58.93 -10.22
C MET A 763 24.86 -57.95 -9.57
N ASN A 764 25.29 -57.20 -8.55
CA ASN A 764 24.53 -56.09 -7.95
C ASN A 764 25.44 -54.95 -7.43
N LEU A 765 25.18 -53.74 -7.96
CA LEU A 765 25.58 -52.39 -7.51
C LEU A 765 27.03 -52.20 -6.99
N LEU A 766 27.90 -51.69 -7.87
CA LEU A 766 29.16 -51.03 -7.52
C LEU A 766 28.91 -49.87 -6.54
N SER A 767 29.29 -50.00 -5.26
CA SER A 767 29.37 -48.86 -4.36
C SER A 767 30.59 -48.02 -4.76
N VAL A 768 30.38 -46.95 -5.53
CA VAL A 768 31.42 -45.97 -5.88
C VAL A 768 31.45 -44.90 -4.81
N TRP A 769 32.64 -44.71 -4.22
CA TRP A 769 32.84 -43.79 -3.11
C TRP A 769 33.58 -42.53 -3.58
N TYR A 770 33.13 -41.39 -3.08
CA TYR A 770 33.59 -40.06 -3.48
C TYR A 770 34.01 -39.24 -2.25
N ALA A 771 34.96 -38.32 -2.40
CA ALA A 771 35.26 -37.31 -1.37
C ALA A 771 35.48 -35.94 -1.99
N PHE A 772 35.34 -34.89 -1.18
CA PHE A 772 35.63 -33.53 -1.63
C PHE A 772 37.12 -33.35 -1.92
N SER A 773 37.44 -32.62 -3.00
CA SER A 773 38.82 -32.18 -3.27
C SER A 773 39.32 -31.28 -2.14
N LYS A 774 40.63 -31.36 -1.86
CA LYS A 774 41.30 -30.35 -1.04
C LYS A 774 41.42 -29.02 -1.76
#